data_AF-A0A1B1S356-F1
#
_entry.id   AF-A0A1B1S356-F1
#
_cell.length_a   1.000
_cell.length_b   1.000
_cell.length_c   1.000
_cell.angle_alpha   90.00
_cell.angle_beta   90.00
_cell.angle_gamma   90.00
#
_symmetry.space_group_name_H-M   'P 1'
#
loop_
_entity.id
_entity.type
_entity.pdbx_description
1 polymer ?
#
loop_
_entity_poly.entity_id
_entity_poly.type
_entity_poly.pdbx_seq_one_letter_code
_entity_poly.pdbx_strand_id
1 'polypeptide(L)'
;MANQPTISEFITAAYPTEKTVKILEYNAETSSLKKQLAFSGYENFIGICTQKPKISRDPNLYYTVEKTITYKNNANVLVINKADFLDLKNAFHSSAELIVYMPLNIIDRASFLPLWAYKMARKKNWEFSFETFLDNTDKARTGIVFKRNYPQEKTARQYLSPELGIEGFFELLNKRQLEYVVLRWFDELPFLDLDEDVDLLVSDKHIELVRDLLNETVGILPFDIYSVGGLTGSNFKNIAYYPPYIAETIVDQRQLWKDKYYVPSSFHHFLSLMYHAVYHKGEKSGIPVRSGEVVKQIPQDHDYPGILKRLADENKIQLDEVSLESFHRVLDEHGWAPSTDTIRKLIGVSGKWLESIIQSSEHNFEKDGELMVFVVREWAEERQLTSKIVDWFERNGLCLVRAVKLNEEQKRNATQNLRGGNWGQGPWAVSGGKPSTLLVMYDYHPKQLNAKMKKKYPHVSNEHYLLKEQLRSEINFTLAIDQRANPLHSADDEIEALDYMAAITPDLLTEVKKIIVEWDEAYRTPEKVIADVSEKKRRAKVEVIRYEGKKAVKKTYKAGKERFLNREKFVYGELSKECDFIPPLLSSGDNYIIIPYLKTNPLSESWHIKKQILKRKYKQEIFSINEFFYNKGYALIDFHPGNLLLTSEGLKIIDFEFLYRYDNLPLKVTESFDLNGFPEDFTADRPYGIFPKQRRNMWKKILY
;
A
#
# COMPACT_ATOMS: atom_id res chain seq x y z
N MET A 1 6.64 60.33 7.63
CA MET A 1 7.41 59.10 7.36
C MET A 1 7.06 58.14 8.48
N ALA A 2 6.34 57.05 8.19
CA ALA A 2 6.06 56.04 9.21
C ALA A 2 7.39 55.40 9.65
N ASN A 3 7.56 55.14 10.95
CA ASN A 3 8.69 54.35 11.45
C ASN A 3 8.72 53.01 10.70
N GLN A 4 9.69 52.83 9.81
CA GLN A 4 9.89 51.56 9.14
C GLN A 4 10.52 50.59 10.15
N PRO A 5 9.99 49.37 10.32
CA PRO A 5 10.53 48.45 11.30
C PRO A 5 11.89 47.90 10.86
N THR A 6 12.74 47.59 11.82
CA THR A 6 13.88 46.70 11.64
C THR A 6 13.42 45.26 11.38
N ILE A 7 14.28 44.42 10.82
CA ILE A 7 13.97 42.98 10.64
C ILE A 7 13.67 42.31 12.00
N SER A 8 14.38 42.69 13.07
CA SER A 8 14.12 42.19 14.42
C SER A 8 12.74 42.58 14.94
N GLU A 9 12.29 43.82 14.72
CA GLU A 9 10.95 44.26 15.12
C GLU A 9 9.86 43.52 14.34
N PHE A 10 10.09 43.30 13.05
CA PHE A 10 9.17 42.52 12.21
C PHE A 10 9.04 41.08 12.68
N ILE A 11 10.15 40.39 12.95
CA ILE A 11 10.14 39.02 13.50
C ILE A 11 9.47 39.01 14.88
N THR A 12 9.76 40.00 15.72
CA THR A 12 9.17 40.11 17.06
C THR A 12 7.66 40.30 17.01
N ALA A 13 7.17 41.08 16.05
CA ALA A 13 5.74 41.26 15.81
C ALA A 13 5.07 39.99 15.24
N ALA A 14 5.79 39.20 14.43
CA ALA A 14 5.29 37.95 13.88
C ALA A 14 5.23 36.82 14.92
N TYR A 15 6.15 36.79 15.89
CA TYR A 15 6.28 35.75 16.92
C TYR A 15 6.31 36.32 18.34
N PRO A 16 5.30 37.10 18.79
CA PRO A 16 5.38 37.86 20.05
C PRO A 16 5.51 36.98 21.29
N THR A 17 4.95 35.77 21.25
CA THR A 17 4.90 34.81 22.37
C THR A 17 5.85 33.62 22.22
N GLU A 18 6.47 33.43 21.05
CA GLU A 18 7.28 32.25 20.73
C GLU A 18 8.76 32.63 20.66
N LYS A 19 9.39 32.82 21.82
CA LYS A 19 10.79 33.27 21.93
C LYS A 19 11.81 32.20 21.55
N THR A 20 11.38 30.95 21.47
CA THR A 20 12.19 29.79 21.05
C THR A 20 12.16 29.52 19.55
N VAL A 21 11.45 30.35 18.76
CA VAL A 21 11.37 30.22 17.30
C VAL A 21 12.78 30.13 16.68
N LYS A 22 13.00 29.16 15.81
CA LYS A 22 14.32 28.92 15.18
C LYS A 22 14.57 29.90 14.06
N ILE A 23 15.59 30.75 14.22
CA ILE A 23 15.91 31.82 13.26
C ILE A 23 17.27 31.55 12.64
N LEU A 24 17.32 31.53 11.30
CA LEU A 24 18.57 31.45 10.53
C LEU A 24 18.74 32.70 9.67
N GLU A 25 19.88 33.37 9.79
CA GLU A 25 20.28 34.47 8.90
C GLU A 25 21.37 34.00 7.93
N TYR A 26 21.04 33.84 6.66
CA TYR A 26 21.97 33.49 5.60
C TYR A 26 22.62 34.74 4.99
N ASN A 27 23.93 34.67 4.71
CA ASN A 27 24.78 35.80 4.31
C ASN A 27 24.80 36.94 5.33
N ALA A 28 24.85 36.61 6.63
CA ALA A 28 25.02 37.58 7.70
C ALA A 28 26.36 38.33 7.56
N GLU A 29 26.31 39.65 7.61
CA GLU A 29 27.51 40.51 7.58
C GLU A 29 28.06 40.81 8.97
N THR A 30 27.17 40.82 9.97
CA THR A 30 27.47 41.16 11.37
C THR A 30 26.53 40.38 12.29
N SER A 31 26.89 40.25 13.57
CA SER A 31 26.00 39.72 14.61
C SER A 31 24.91 40.69 15.11
N SER A 32 24.62 41.79 14.39
CA SER A 32 23.67 42.82 14.82
C SER A 32 22.26 42.27 15.01
N LEU A 33 21.75 41.50 14.03
CA LEU A 33 20.41 40.92 14.10
C LEU A 33 20.28 39.94 15.29
N LYS A 34 21.31 39.10 15.52
CA LYS A 34 21.40 38.21 16.71
C LYS A 34 21.24 39.02 17.99
N LYS A 35 21.98 40.12 18.14
CA LYS A 35 21.97 40.96 19.35
C LYS A 35 20.62 41.67 19.56
N GLN A 36 20.01 42.18 18.50
CA GLN A 36 18.70 42.84 18.55
C GLN A 36 17.59 41.86 18.95
N LEU A 37 17.61 40.65 18.38
CA LEU A 37 16.68 39.58 18.73
C LEU A 37 16.90 39.08 20.17
N ALA A 38 18.16 38.90 20.59
CA ALA A 38 18.49 38.52 21.97
C ALA A 38 18.01 39.55 22.99
N PHE A 39 18.14 40.86 22.70
CA PHE A 39 17.58 41.92 23.55
C PHE A 39 16.05 41.82 23.69
N SER A 40 15.37 41.27 22.67
CA SER A 40 13.93 41.01 22.66
C SER A 40 13.55 39.62 23.21
N GLY A 41 14.51 38.92 23.82
CA GLY A 41 14.35 37.61 24.47
C GLY A 41 14.40 36.40 23.55
N TYR A 42 14.81 36.54 22.28
CA TYR A 42 14.96 35.39 21.38
C TYR A 42 16.33 34.75 21.52
N GLU A 43 16.37 33.45 21.77
CA GLU A 43 17.61 32.74 22.10
C GLU A 43 18.08 31.80 20.98
N ASN A 44 17.20 31.44 20.05
CA ASN A 44 17.42 30.38 19.06
C ASN A 44 17.81 30.93 17.68
N PHE A 45 19.05 31.43 17.57
CA PHE A 45 19.53 32.15 16.37
C PHE A 45 20.89 31.65 15.89
N ILE A 46 21.00 31.41 14.57
CA ILE A 46 22.28 31.19 13.89
C ILE A 46 22.45 32.15 12.71
N GLY A 47 23.60 32.85 12.67
CA GLY A 47 23.99 33.70 11.54
C GLY A 47 25.08 33.02 10.72
N ILE A 48 24.86 32.89 9.42
CA ILE A 48 25.74 32.22 8.46
C ILE A 48 26.45 33.26 7.61
N CYS A 49 27.78 33.35 7.71
CA CYS A 49 28.61 34.23 6.88
C CYS A 49 29.29 33.42 5.77
N THR A 50 28.94 33.71 4.51
CA THR A 50 29.50 33.01 3.33
C THR A 50 30.73 33.69 2.73
N GLN A 51 31.06 34.89 3.19
CA GLN A 51 32.22 35.64 2.70
C GLN A 51 33.47 35.28 3.52
N LYS A 52 34.62 35.19 2.84
CA LYS A 52 35.90 35.06 3.53
C LYS A 52 36.14 36.33 4.38
N PRO A 53 36.37 36.20 5.70
CA PRO A 53 36.54 37.35 6.58
C PRO A 53 37.79 38.14 6.17
N LYS A 54 37.64 39.47 6.01
CA LYS A 54 38.73 40.33 5.55
C LYS A 54 39.69 40.78 6.66
N ILE A 55 39.23 40.92 7.91
CA ILE A 55 39.98 41.64 8.98
C ILE A 55 39.89 40.98 10.38
N SER A 56 38.82 40.25 10.73
CA SER A 56 38.76 39.21 11.79
C SER A 56 37.40 38.48 11.71
N ARG A 57 37.26 37.27 12.29
CA ARG A 57 35.98 36.54 12.35
C ARG A 57 35.14 37.07 13.52
N ASP A 58 33.88 37.41 13.28
CA ASP A 58 32.89 37.64 14.34
C ASP A 58 32.59 36.27 14.99
N PRO A 59 32.92 36.06 16.27
CA PRO A 59 32.76 34.75 16.92
C PRO A 59 31.29 34.32 17.04
N ASN A 60 30.33 35.22 16.80
CA ASN A 60 28.91 34.92 16.86
C ASN A 60 28.30 34.48 15.52
N LEU A 61 29.10 34.41 14.46
CA LEU A 61 28.68 33.94 13.14
C LEU A 61 29.36 32.62 12.78
N TYR A 62 28.63 31.76 12.09
CA TYR A 62 29.13 30.53 11.52
C TYR A 62 29.63 30.77 10.09
N TYR A 63 30.86 30.37 9.78
CA TYR A 63 31.50 30.65 8.50
C TYR A 63 31.54 29.42 7.61
N THR A 64 30.94 29.50 6.42
CA THR A 64 30.89 28.40 5.45
C THR A 64 30.54 28.92 4.06
N VAL A 65 31.09 28.29 3.01
CA VAL A 65 30.79 28.65 1.61
C VAL A 65 29.60 27.90 1.04
N GLU A 66 28.97 27.03 1.85
CA GLU A 66 27.89 26.15 1.42
C GLU A 66 26.59 26.89 1.13
N LYS A 67 26.15 26.87 -0.13
CA LYS A 67 24.86 27.44 -0.55
C LYS A 67 23.67 26.58 -0.13
N THR A 68 23.91 25.30 0.15
CA THR A 68 22.85 24.33 0.49
C THR A 68 22.15 24.66 1.80
N ILE A 69 22.77 25.46 2.67
CA ILE A 69 22.22 25.88 3.97
C ILE A 69 20.90 26.64 3.85
N THR A 70 20.63 27.28 2.71
CA THR A 70 19.32 27.91 2.44
C THR A 70 18.14 26.93 2.53
N TYR A 71 18.39 25.63 2.39
CA TYR A 71 17.36 24.58 2.52
C TYR A 71 17.75 23.40 3.41
N LYS A 72 19.04 23.17 3.65
CA LYS A 72 19.57 22.18 4.60
C LYS A 72 19.60 22.75 6.03
N ASN A 73 18.43 23.07 6.56
CA ASN A 73 18.26 23.58 7.93
C ASN A 73 16.86 23.26 8.49
N ASN A 74 16.67 23.44 9.80
CA ASN A 74 15.39 23.28 10.48
C ASN A 74 14.75 24.61 10.96
N ALA A 75 15.11 25.75 10.35
CA ALA A 75 14.63 27.06 10.78
C ALA A 75 13.12 27.24 10.55
N ASN A 76 12.46 27.95 11.46
CA ASN A 76 11.10 28.45 11.29
C ASN A 76 11.10 29.78 10.53
N VAL A 77 12.11 30.62 10.79
CA VAL A 77 12.33 31.92 10.13
C VAL A 77 13.67 31.89 9.42
N LEU A 78 13.64 32.21 8.13
CA LEU A 78 14.83 32.29 7.28
C LEU A 78 15.00 33.71 6.73
N VAL A 79 16.04 34.41 7.18
CA VAL A 79 16.44 35.71 6.64
C VAL A 79 17.57 35.47 5.64
N ILE A 80 17.34 35.73 4.36
CA ILE A 80 18.35 35.51 3.31
C ILE A 80 18.82 36.85 2.73
N ASN A 81 20.03 37.26 3.12
CA ASN A 81 20.64 38.51 2.70
C ASN A 81 21.41 38.38 1.39
N LYS A 82 21.42 39.43 0.56
CA LYS A 82 22.23 39.50 -0.69
C LYS A 82 22.12 38.22 -1.55
N ALA A 83 20.94 37.63 -1.57
CA ALA A 83 20.69 36.31 -2.14
C ALA A 83 20.28 36.41 -3.61
N ASP A 84 20.62 35.38 -4.38
CA ASP A 84 20.21 35.23 -5.78
C ASP A 84 18.88 34.44 -5.90
N PHE A 85 18.38 34.29 -7.12
CA PHE A 85 17.18 33.50 -7.39
C PHE A 85 17.31 32.02 -6.97
N LEU A 86 18.50 31.43 -7.07
CA LEU A 86 18.72 30.02 -6.73
C LEU A 86 18.65 29.82 -5.21
N ASP A 87 19.21 30.74 -4.44
CA ASP A 87 19.09 30.77 -2.98
C ASP A 87 17.61 30.83 -2.55
N LEU A 88 16.81 31.72 -3.18
CA LEU A 88 15.37 31.80 -2.92
C LEU A 88 14.63 30.52 -3.33
N LYS A 89 14.97 29.95 -4.50
CA LYS A 89 14.40 28.67 -4.97
C LYS A 89 14.66 27.55 -3.98
N ASN A 90 15.85 27.50 -3.41
CA ASN A 90 16.23 26.55 -2.39
C ASN A 90 15.48 26.80 -1.09
N ALA A 91 15.39 28.06 -0.63
CA ALA A 91 14.64 28.45 0.56
C ALA A 91 13.19 27.95 0.58
N PHE A 92 12.50 27.92 -0.57
CA PHE A 92 11.15 27.34 -0.70
C PHE A 92 11.06 25.81 -0.48
N HIS A 93 12.19 25.11 -0.37
CA HIS A 93 12.29 23.70 0.00
C HIS A 93 12.72 23.49 1.46
N SER A 94 13.04 24.55 2.20
CA SER A 94 13.38 24.49 3.63
C SER A 94 12.16 24.17 4.51
N SER A 95 12.36 24.07 5.82
CA SER A 95 11.29 24.02 6.81
C SER A 95 10.63 25.37 7.10
N ALA A 96 11.20 26.49 6.63
CA ALA A 96 10.78 27.82 7.07
C ALA A 96 9.30 28.13 6.80
N GLU A 97 8.64 28.68 7.80
CA GLU A 97 7.28 29.23 7.73
C GLU A 97 7.30 30.67 7.23
N LEU A 98 8.37 31.39 7.58
CA LEU A 98 8.61 32.77 7.20
C LEU A 98 9.97 32.89 6.49
N ILE A 99 9.99 33.45 5.29
CA ILE A 99 11.23 33.76 4.56
C ILE A 99 11.29 35.26 4.31
N VAL A 100 12.33 35.93 4.80
CA VAL A 100 12.63 37.33 4.50
C VAL A 100 13.73 37.37 3.45
N TYR A 101 13.37 37.71 2.22
CA TYR A 101 14.28 37.75 1.08
C TYR A 101 14.77 39.16 0.78
N MET A 102 16.08 39.36 0.92
CA MET A 102 16.77 40.61 0.60
C MET A 102 17.63 40.41 -0.66
N PRO A 103 17.11 40.74 -1.85
CA PRO A 103 17.76 40.43 -3.12
C PRO A 103 19.05 41.22 -3.32
N LEU A 104 20.00 40.62 -4.05
CA LEU A 104 21.25 41.26 -4.42
C LEU A 104 21.04 42.42 -5.41
N ASN A 105 20.22 42.21 -6.44
CA ASN A 105 19.97 43.19 -7.51
C ASN A 105 18.48 43.35 -7.86
N ILE A 106 18.14 44.37 -8.66
CA ILE A 106 16.76 44.65 -9.10
C ILE A 106 16.17 43.52 -9.96
N ILE A 107 16.99 42.84 -10.77
CA ILE A 107 16.56 41.70 -11.59
C ILE A 107 16.07 40.54 -10.70
N ASP A 108 16.74 40.33 -9.56
CA ASP A 108 16.39 39.30 -8.58
C ASP A 108 15.08 39.62 -7.83
N ARG A 109 14.58 40.86 -7.90
CA ARG A 109 13.27 41.26 -7.35
C ARG A 109 12.10 40.80 -8.20
N ALA A 110 12.28 40.54 -9.50
CA ALA A 110 11.19 40.13 -10.40
C ALA A 110 11.16 38.63 -10.68
N SER A 111 12.28 37.93 -10.44
CA SER A 111 12.46 36.50 -10.76
C SER A 111 11.68 35.55 -9.85
N PHE A 112 11.13 36.00 -8.71
CA PHE A 112 10.33 35.16 -7.82
C PHE A 112 8.90 34.88 -8.33
N LEU A 113 8.33 35.75 -9.17
CA LEU A 113 6.93 35.66 -9.60
C LEU A 113 6.60 34.35 -10.34
N PRO A 114 7.42 33.86 -11.30
CA PRO A 114 7.19 32.56 -11.94
C PRO A 114 7.29 31.38 -10.96
N LEU A 115 8.21 31.45 -10.00
CA LEU A 115 8.41 30.40 -9.00
C LEU A 115 7.24 30.34 -8.02
N TRP A 116 6.75 31.49 -7.58
CA TRP A 116 5.57 31.60 -6.73
C TRP A 116 4.32 31.06 -7.44
N ALA A 117 4.07 31.48 -8.69
CA ALA A 117 2.96 30.98 -9.49
C ALA A 117 3.02 29.46 -9.69
N TYR A 118 4.22 28.91 -9.93
CA TYR A 118 4.45 27.47 -10.03
C TYR A 118 4.12 26.72 -8.73
N LYS A 119 4.48 27.26 -7.57
CA LYS A 119 4.18 26.64 -6.27
C LYS A 119 2.69 26.68 -5.93
N MET A 120 2.01 27.78 -6.24
CA MET A 120 0.54 27.88 -6.14
C MET A 120 -0.18 26.82 -6.99
N ALA A 121 0.26 26.62 -8.25
CA ALA A 121 -0.33 25.61 -9.14
C ALA A 121 -0.22 24.18 -8.57
N ARG A 122 0.74 23.91 -7.67
CA ARG A 122 0.91 22.63 -6.97
C ARG A 122 0.27 22.58 -5.59
N LYS A 123 -0.64 23.53 -5.28
CA LYS A 123 -1.33 23.67 -3.98
C LYS A 123 -0.40 23.89 -2.77
N LYS A 124 0.84 24.34 -3.01
CA LYS A 124 1.77 24.76 -1.95
C LYS A 124 1.68 26.27 -1.81
N ASN A 125 0.61 26.74 -1.17
CA ASN A 125 0.27 28.16 -1.11
C ASN A 125 1.24 28.93 -0.21
N TRP A 126 1.92 29.92 -0.79
CA TRP A 126 2.72 30.91 -0.08
C TRP A 126 2.06 32.28 -0.27
N GLU A 127 1.92 33.05 0.79
CA GLU A 127 1.62 34.48 0.70
C GLU A 127 2.93 35.26 0.55
N PHE A 128 2.87 36.43 -0.09
CA PHE A 128 4.02 37.34 -0.11
C PHE A 128 3.62 38.80 0.05
N SER A 129 4.50 39.59 0.66
CA SER A 129 4.39 41.05 0.77
C SER A 129 5.74 41.72 0.51
N PHE A 130 5.69 42.98 0.09
CA PHE A 130 6.88 43.83 0.02
C PHE A 130 6.97 44.64 1.30
N GLU A 131 8.04 44.44 2.05
CA GLU A 131 8.28 45.15 3.31
C GLU A 131 9.55 45.99 3.18
N THR A 132 9.57 47.16 3.82
CA THR A 132 10.77 48.00 3.85
C THR A 132 11.34 48.02 5.25
N PHE A 133 12.60 47.61 5.36
CA PHE A 133 13.32 47.46 6.63
C PHE A 133 14.43 48.49 6.76
N LEU A 134 14.67 48.98 7.98
CA LEU A 134 15.88 49.75 8.28
C LEU A 134 17.07 48.81 8.50
N ASP A 135 18.20 49.09 7.84
CA ASP A 135 19.47 48.41 8.12
C ASP A 135 20.23 49.06 9.29
N ASN A 136 21.36 48.48 9.69
CA ASN A 136 22.19 48.97 10.81
C ASN A 136 22.79 50.38 10.57
N THR A 137 22.61 50.96 9.38
CA THR A 137 23.06 52.31 9.02
C THR A 137 21.88 53.26 8.81
N ASP A 138 20.70 52.90 9.32
CA ASP A 138 19.43 53.62 9.14
C ASP A 138 19.00 53.78 7.67
N LYS A 139 19.52 52.94 6.77
CA LYS A 139 19.11 52.94 5.36
C LYS A 139 17.96 51.98 5.14
N ALA A 140 16.91 52.48 4.52
CA ALA A 140 15.74 51.70 4.12
C ALA A 140 16.09 50.73 2.97
N ARG A 141 15.76 49.45 3.14
CA ARG A 141 15.87 48.41 2.11
C ARG A 141 14.56 47.65 1.99
N THR A 142 14.05 47.54 0.77
CA THR A 142 12.86 46.73 0.49
C THR A 142 13.25 45.26 0.31
N GLY A 143 12.65 44.41 1.14
CA GLY A 143 12.67 42.96 1.03
C GLY A 143 11.32 42.39 0.59
N ILE A 144 11.31 41.11 0.28
CA ILE A 144 10.08 40.35 0.00
C ILE A 144 9.91 39.34 1.13
N VAL A 145 8.76 39.37 1.79
CA VAL A 145 8.43 38.42 2.84
C VAL A 145 7.53 37.34 2.26
N PHE A 146 7.85 36.08 2.52
CA PHE A 146 7.00 34.94 2.16
C PHE A 146 6.50 34.23 3.42
N LYS A 147 5.21 33.91 3.45
CA LYS A 147 4.57 33.17 4.54
C LYS A 147 3.95 31.87 4.04
N ARG A 148 4.22 30.77 4.72
CA ARG A 148 3.70 29.43 4.39
C ARG A 148 2.29 29.24 4.93
N ASN A 149 1.36 28.79 4.08
CA ASN A 149 -0.04 28.51 4.45
C ASN A 149 -0.44 27.03 4.32
N TYR A 150 0.51 26.12 4.47
CA TYR A 150 0.26 24.67 4.42
C TYR A 150 1.14 23.94 5.45
N PRO A 151 0.67 22.81 6.00
CA PRO A 151 1.41 22.08 7.03
C PRO A 151 2.70 21.47 6.46
N GLN A 152 3.73 21.40 7.31
CA GLN A 152 4.97 20.71 6.99
C GLN A 152 4.79 19.20 7.15
N GLU A 153 5.29 18.43 6.20
CA GLU A 153 5.37 16.97 6.30
C GLU A 153 6.59 16.58 7.14
N LYS A 154 6.44 15.58 8.02
CA LYS A 154 7.57 15.00 8.75
C LYS A 154 8.47 14.24 7.78
N THR A 155 9.78 14.46 7.85
CA THR A 155 10.80 13.83 6.98
C THR A 155 11.90 13.15 7.79
N ALA A 156 12.55 12.14 7.21
CA ALA A 156 13.72 11.49 7.83
C ALA A 156 14.90 12.45 8.02
N ARG A 157 15.08 13.42 7.10
CA ARG A 157 16.11 14.45 7.22
C ARG A 157 15.79 15.40 8.39
N GLN A 158 16.78 15.57 9.26
CA GLN A 158 16.80 16.47 10.43
C GLN A 158 18.13 17.23 10.45
N TYR A 159 18.25 18.25 11.31
CA TYR A 159 19.44 19.11 11.33
C TYR A 159 19.87 19.45 12.76
N LEU A 160 21.08 19.06 13.13
CA LEU A 160 21.68 19.35 14.43
C LEU A 160 22.29 20.77 14.46
N SER A 161 22.18 21.43 15.61
CA SER A 161 22.83 22.72 15.87
C SER A 161 24.36 22.58 15.96
N PRO A 162 25.13 23.41 15.24
CA PRO A 162 26.58 23.50 15.42
C PRO A 162 27.00 23.89 16.84
N GLU A 163 26.14 24.57 17.60
CA GLU A 163 26.44 24.96 18.99
C GLU A 163 26.46 23.75 19.93
N LEU A 164 25.58 22.77 19.71
CA LEU A 164 25.60 21.50 20.46
C LEU A 164 26.74 20.60 19.99
N GLY A 165 26.98 20.57 18.68
CA GLY A 165 28.01 19.75 18.06
C GLY A 165 27.71 18.24 18.10
N ILE A 166 28.40 17.48 17.25
CA ILE A 166 28.19 16.03 17.11
C ILE A 166 28.53 15.29 18.41
N GLU A 167 29.63 15.65 19.07
CA GLU A 167 30.06 14.98 20.32
C GLU A 167 29.05 15.22 21.45
N GLY A 168 28.64 16.47 21.69
CA GLY A 168 27.66 16.81 22.71
C GLY A 168 26.29 16.16 22.46
N PHE A 169 25.90 16.01 21.20
CA PHE A 169 24.69 15.28 20.83
C PHE A 169 24.76 13.80 21.24
N PHE A 170 25.83 13.08 20.89
CA PHE A 170 25.95 11.66 21.25
C PHE A 170 26.13 11.43 22.75
N GLU A 171 26.83 12.33 23.45
CA GLU A 171 26.90 12.31 24.92
C GLU A 171 25.49 12.40 25.55
N LEU A 172 24.63 13.28 25.03
CA LEU A 172 23.24 13.39 25.47
C LEU A 172 22.44 12.10 25.21
N LEU A 173 22.59 11.50 24.03
CA LEU A 173 21.92 10.23 23.70
C LEU A 173 22.35 9.12 24.66
N ASN A 174 23.65 8.99 24.92
CA ASN A 174 24.21 7.99 25.82
C ASN A 174 23.75 8.21 27.27
N LYS A 175 23.82 9.46 27.75
CA LYS A 175 23.38 9.84 29.10
C LYS A 175 21.90 9.54 29.33
N ARG A 176 21.06 9.71 28.30
CA ARG A 176 19.63 9.40 28.33
C ARG A 176 19.31 7.93 28.03
N GLN A 177 20.33 7.08 27.80
CA GLN A 177 20.19 5.67 27.46
C GLN A 177 19.29 5.43 26.25
N LEU A 178 19.37 6.32 25.25
CA LEU A 178 18.61 6.18 24.01
C LEU A 178 19.21 5.08 23.14
N GLU A 179 18.35 4.36 22.46
CA GLU A 179 18.71 3.23 21.60
C GLU A 179 18.84 3.71 20.16
N TYR A 180 20.08 3.90 19.74
CA TYR A 180 20.43 4.38 18.41
C TYR A 180 21.70 3.69 17.91
N VAL A 181 21.91 3.75 16.61
CA VAL A 181 23.12 3.26 15.92
C VAL A 181 23.47 4.21 14.79
N VAL A 182 24.74 4.63 14.70
CA VAL A 182 25.30 5.32 13.53
C VAL A 182 25.63 4.28 12.47
N LEU A 183 24.90 4.28 11.35
CA LEU A 183 24.87 3.13 10.43
C LEU A 183 26.16 2.92 9.63
N ARG A 184 26.83 4.01 9.23
CA ARG A 184 27.98 4.00 8.33
C ARG A 184 28.78 5.29 8.45
N TRP A 185 30.01 5.27 7.94
CA TRP A 185 30.95 6.42 7.92
C TRP A 185 31.25 7.00 9.30
N PHE A 186 31.02 6.20 10.34
CA PHE A 186 31.20 6.59 11.73
C PHE A 186 32.68 6.74 12.11
N ASP A 187 33.59 6.24 11.28
CA ASP A 187 35.04 6.38 11.40
C ASP A 187 35.57 7.73 10.89
N GLU A 188 34.77 8.45 10.11
CA GLU A 188 35.09 9.77 9.53
C GLU A 188 34.48 10.93 10.34
N LEU A 189 33.70 10.63 11.39
CA LEU A 189 33.07 11.65 12.22
C LEU A 189 34.08 12.41 13.11
N PRO A 190 33.93 13.75 13.26
CA PRO A 190 32.96 14.60 12.57
C PRO A 190 33.38 14.92 11.13
N PHE A 191 32.42 14.94 10.19
CA PHE A 191 32.68 15.30 8.80
C PHE A 191 33.21 16.73 8.66
N LEU A 192 34.13 16.94 7.72
CA LEU A 192 34.64 18.27 7.38
C LEU A 192 33.69 19.06 6.47
N ASP A 193 32.86 18.34 5.72
CA ASP A 193 31.90 18.88 4.77
C ASP A 193 30.48 18.80 5.36
N LEU A 194 29.67 19.84 5.14
CA LEU A 194 28.26 19.88 5.54
C LEU A 194 27.34 19.14 4.54
N ASP A 195 27.89 18.68 3.42
CA ASP A 195 27.14 17.89 2.47
C ASP A 195 26.99 16.42 2.86
N GLU A 196 27.88 15.88 3.69
CA GLU A 196 27.79 14.55 4.28
C GLU A 196 26.84 14.51 5.47
N ASP A 197 26.02 13.48 5.54
CA ASP A 197 24.99 13.29 6.54
C ASP A 197 25.25 12.12 7.48
N VAL A 198 24.82 12.28 8.72
CA VAL A 198 24.89 11.22 9.71
C VAL A 198 23.62 10.38 9.65
N ASP A 199 23.75 9.13 9.22
CA ASP A 199 22.64 8.18 9.18
C ASP A 199 22.47 7.46 10.51
N LEU A 200 21.32 7.66 11.15
CA LEU A 200 20.94 7.00 12.39
C LEU A 200 19.82 6.00 12.18
N LEU A 201 19.98 4.82 12.77
CA LEU A 201 18.88 3.91 13.05
C LEU A 201 18.52 4.01 14.53
N VAL A 202 17.23 4.24 14.82
CA VAL A 202 16.73 4.50 16.17
C VAL A 202 15.58 3.55 16.48
N SER A 203 15.52 3.08 17.73
CA SER A 203 14.39 2.30 18.23
C SER A 203 13.08 3.09 18.13
N ASP A 204 11.98 2.44 17.75
CA ASP A 204 10.67 3.10 17.59
C ASP A 204 10.21 3.83 18.86
N LYS A 205 10.60 3.35 20.06
CA LYS A 205 10.27 3.99 21.34
C LYS A 205 11.01 5.30 21.60
N HIS A 206 12.13 5.54 20.92
CA HIS A 206 13.02 6.68 21.17
C HIS A 206 13.10 7.66 19.98
N ILE A 207 12.49 7.36 18.83
CA ILE A 207 12.59 8.19 17.63
C ILE A 207 12.13 9.64 17.84
N GLU A 208 11.02 9.86 18.56
CA GLU A 208 10.54 11.24 18.82
C GLU A 208 11.49 11.98 19.77
N LEU A 209 12.04 11.32 20.79
CA LEU A 209 13.02 11.94 21.70
C LEU A 209 14.30 12.36 20.97
N VAL A 210 14.80 11.52 20.06
CA VAL A 210 15.96 11.85 19.21
C VAL A 210 15.64 13.01 18.28
N ARG A 211 14.43 13.01 17.69
CA ARG A 211 13.97 14.09 16.82
C ARG A 211 13.83 15.41 17.57
N ASP A 212 13.33 15.39 18.79
CA ASP A 212 13.18 16.58 19.63
C ASP A 212 14.54 17.18 19.96
N LEU A 213 15.53 16.34 20.31
CA LEU A 213 16.91 16.77 20.52
C LEU A 213 17.53 17.43 19.28
N LEU A 214 17.33 16.83 18.10
CA LEU A 214 17.81 17.41 16.84
C LEU A 214 17.08 18.72 16.48
N ASN A 215 15.86 18.93 16.98
CA ASN A 215 15.04 20.10 16.63
C ASN A 215 14.94 21.18 17.69
N GLU A 216 15.57 20.98 18.85
CA GLU A 216 15.56 21.90 19.99
C GLU A 216 16.09 23.29 19.59
N THR A 217 17.19 23.33 18.85
CA THR A 217 17.82 24.55 18.35
C THR A 217 17.96 24.56 16.83
N VAL A 218 18.18 25.75 16.27
CA VAL A 218 18.38 25.94 14.84
C VAL A 218 19.66 25.23 14.40
N GLY A 219 19.52 24.35 13.43
CA GLY A 219 20.56 23.41 13.00
C GLY A 219 20.78 23.43 11.50
N ILE A 220 22.01 23.08 11.13
CA ILE A 220 22.50 23.00 9.74
C ILE A 220 23.29 21.71 9.46
N LEU A 221 23.65 20.94 10.50
CA LEU A 221 24.38 19.68 10.35
C LEU A 221 23.38 18.56 10.01
N PRO A 222 23.43 17.95 8.82
CA PRO A 222 22.37 17.04 8.38
C PRO A 222 22.45 15.66 9.04
N PHE A 223 21.29 15.17 9.46
CA PHE A 223 21.08 13.81 9.96
C PHE A 223 19.94 13.17 9.17
N ASP A 224 20.11 11.92 8.75
CA ASP A 224 19.00 11.09 8.29
C ASP A 224 18.63 10.12 9.42
N ILE A 225 17.42 10.28 9.98
CA ILE A 225 16.93 9.40 11.06
C ILE A 225 15.92 8.39 10.52
N TYR A 226 16.22 7.12 10.75
CA TYR A 226 15.37 5.99 10.42
C TYR A 226 14.92 5.29 11.69
N SER A 227 13.67 4.84 11.72
CA SER A 227 13.19 4.03 12.84
C SER A 227 13.08 2.57 12.44
N VAL A 228 13.19 1.68 13.43
CA VAL A 228 13.09 0.22 13.25
C VAL A 228 11.85 -0.18 12.43
N GLY A 229 10.68 0.34 12.76
CA GLY A 229 9.42 0.03 12.08
C GLY A 229 9.11 0.90 10.85
N GLY A 230 9.97 1.86 10.50
CA GLY A 230 9.69 2.81 9.42
C GLY A 230 8.52 3.75 9.73
N LEU A 231 8.50 4.34 10.93
CA LEU A 231 7.46 5.28 11.36
C LEU A 231 7.38 6.53 10.45
N THR A 232 6.29 7.28 10.57
CA THR A 232 6.06 8.48 9.74
C THR A 232 7.17 9.50 9.98
N GLY A 233 7.83 9.92 8.89
CA GLY A 233 8.97 10.84 8.96
C GLY A 233 10.28 10.19 9.41
N SER A 234 10.37 8.86 9.38
CA SER A 234 11.61 8.09 9.59
C SER A 234 11.66 6.83 8.72
N ASN A 235 10.95 6.87 7.58
CA ASN A 235 10.90 5.79 6.59
C ASN A 235 11.71 6.15 5.34
N PHE A 236 12.14 5.13 4.61
CA PHE A 236 12.77 5.24 3.31
C PHE A 236 11.74 4.95 2.22
N LYS A 237 11.33 5.95 1.43
CA LYS A 237 10.38 5.76 0.32
C LYS A 237 9.08 5.03 0.72
N ASN A 238 8.57 5.29 1.93
CA ASN A 238 7.38 4.66 2.54
C ASN A 238 7.54 3.21 3.05
N ILE A 239 8.77 2.69 3.12
CA ILE A 239 9.11 1.42 3.78
C ILE A 239 10.11 1.64 4.92
N ALA A 240 10.23 0.67 5.82
CA ALA A 240 11.33 0.66 6.79
C ALA A 240 12.68 0.64 6.05
N TYR A 241 13.71 1.24 6.65
CA TYR A 241 15.03 1.34 6.02
C TYR A 241 15.69 -0.03 5.87
N TYR A 242 15.57 -0.87 6.89
CA TYR A 242 15.81 -2.30 6.84
C TYR A 242 14.50 -3.03 7.17
N PRO A 243 14.32 -4.29 6.77
CA PRO A 243 13.34 -5.18 7.40
C PRO A 243 13.40 -5.05 8.93
N PRO A 244 12.27 -4.87 9.64
CA PRO A 244 12.28 -4.55 11.07
C PRO A 244 13.10 -5.51 11.94
N TYR A 245 13.07 -6.81 11.66
CA TYR A 245 13.87 -7.79 12.43
C TYR A 245 15.39 -7.58 12.27
N ILE A 246 15.84 -7.12 11.09
CA ILE A 246 17.24 -6.74 10.84
C ILE A 246 17.56 -5.45 11.61
N ALA A 247 16.68 -4.46 11.53
CA ALA A 247 16.86 -3.20 12.23
C ALA A 247 16.94 -3.39 13.76
N GLU A 248 16.06 -4.21 14.33
CA GLU A 248 16.10 -4.63 15.74
C GLU A 248 17.45 -5.29 16.07
N THR A 249 17.89 -6.24 15.24
CA THR A 249 19.16 -6.94 15.42
C THR A 249 20.37 -5.98 15.43
N ILE A 250 20.40 -4.98 14.53
CA ILE A 250 21.45 -3.95 14.49
C ILE A 250 21.45 -3.12 15.78
N VAL A 251 20.26 -2.68 16.24
CA VAL A 251 20.13 -1.86 17.45
C VAL A 251 20.48 -2.66 18.70
N ASP A 252 20.04 -3.91 18.81
CA ASP A 252 20.26 -4.75 19.99
C ASP A 252 21.72 -5.18 20.12
N GLN A 253 22.39 -5.46 19.01
CA GLN A 253 23.79 -5.91 18.97
C GLN A 253 24.79 -4.77 18.68
N ARG A 254 24.38 -3.53 18.92
CA ARG A 254 25.23 -2.34 18.75
C ARG A 254 26.44 -2.38 19.68
N GLN A 255 27.54 -1.79 19.24
CA GLN A 255 28.78 -1.68 20.00
C GLN A 255 29.16 -0.22 20.20
N LEU A 256 29.75 0.10 21.36
CA LEU A 256 30.22 1.45 21.63
C LEU A 256 31.56 1.68 20.91
N TRP A 257 31.58 2.59 19.94
CA TRP A 257 32.76 2.93 19.16
C TRP A 257 33.59 4.00 19.87
N LYS A 258 34.84 3.67 20.20
CA LYS A 258 35.82 4.58 20.83
C LYS A 258 35.25 5.31 22.07
N ASP A 259 34.38 4.65 22.83
CA ASP A 259 33.67 5.21 23.98
C ASP A 259 32.79 6.45 23.69
N LYS A 260 32.45 6.71 22.43
CA LYS A 260 31.71 7.93 22.00
C LYS A 260 30.27 7.68 21.59
N TYR A 261 30.01 6.77 20.66
CA TYR A 261 28.67 6.54 20.11
C TYR A 261 28.50 5.10 19.67
N TYR A 262 27.24 4.66 19.56
CA TYR A 262 26.93 3.29 19.18
C TYR A 262 26.96 3.10 17.66
N VAL A 263 27.58 2.01 17.22
CA VAL A 263 27.71 1.58 15.81
C VAL A 263 27.28 0.11 15.69
N PRO A 264 27.00 -0.42 14.48
CA PRO A 264 26.76 -1.85 14.31
C PRO A 264 27.99 -2.66 14.73
N SER A 265 27.81 -3.91 15.15
CA SER A 265 28.94 -4.84 15.27
C SER A 265 29.65 -4.99 13.91
N SER A 266 30.92 -5.42 13.89
CA SER A 266 31.69 -5.55 12.63
C SER A 266 30.94 -6.36 11.55
N PHE A 267 30.32 -7.48 11.94
CA PHE A 267 29.54 -8.33 11.04
C PHE A 267 28.27 -7.64 10.54
N HIS A 268 27.54 -6.95 11.42
CA HIS A 268 26.33 -6.21 11.02
C HIS A 268 26.63 -4.97 10.21
N HIS A 269 27.78 -4.31 10.43
CA HIS A 269 28.22 -3.20 9.61
C HIS A 269 28.48 -3.65 8.17
N PHE A 270 29.12 -4.81 8.00
CA PHE A 270 29.31 -5.43 6.68
C PHE A 270 27.97 -5.68 5.97
N LEU A 271 27.04 -6.41 6.61
CA LEU A 271 25.75 -6.74 6.00
C LEU A 271 24.87 -5.50 5.77
N SER A 272 24.86 -4.55 6.70
CA SER A 272 24.05 -3.33 6.59
C SER A 272 24.54 -2.39 5.49
N LEU A 273 25.86 -2.31 5.28
CA LEU A 273 26.46 -1.56 4.18
C LEU A 273 26.25 -2.27 2.84
N MET A 274 26.36 -3.60 2.81
CA MET A 274 26.07 -4.38 1.60
C MET A 274 24.60 -4.22 1.20
N TYR A 275 23.67 -4.31 2.16
CA TYR A 275 22.25 -4.05 1.94
C TYR A 275 22.03 -2.64 1.37
N HIS A 276 22.66 -1.61 1.93
CA HIS A 276 22.57 -0.24 1.41
C HIS A 276 23.05 -0.15 -0.05
N ALA A 277 24.22 -0.74 -0.35
CA ALA A 277 24.79 -0.73 -1.69
C ALA A 277 23.87 -1.44 -2.70
N VAL A 278 23.34 -2.62 -2.35
CA VAL A 278 22.49 -3.44 -3.22
C VAL A 278 21.10 -2.82 -3.41
N TYR A 279 20.44 -2.47 -2.30
CA TYR A 279 19.00 -2.19 -2.29
C TYR A 279 18.64 -0.71 -2.23
N HIS A 280 19.53 0.18 -1.80
CA HIS A 280 19.28 1.62 -1.74
C HIS A 280 20.04 2.43 -2.79
N LYS A 281 21.21 1.95 -3.21
CA LYS A 281 22.01 2.58 -4.28
C LYS A 281 21.89 1.81 -5.60
N GLY A 282 21.89 0.48 -5.57
CA GLY A 282 21.84 -0.38 -6.77
C GLY A 282 23.02 -0.09 -7.70
N GLU A 283 22.76 0.11 -8.99
CA GLU A 283 23.81 0.46 -9.98
C GLU A 283 24.60 1.74 -9.61
N LYS A 284 24.05 2.64 -8.78
CA LYS A 284 24.75 3.86 -8.33
C LYS A 284 25.82 3.59 -7.27
N SER A 285 25.87 2.38 -6.71
CA SER A 285 26.94 1.96 -5.81
C SER A 285 28.28 1.74 -6.52
N GLY A 286 28.28 1.70 -7.85
CA GLY A 286 29.47 1.34 -8.63
C GLY A 286 29.71 -0.17 -8.74
N ILE A 287 28.81 -1.01 -8.22
CA ILE A 287 28.88 -2.47 -8.33
C ILE A 287 28.16 -2.89 -9.63
N PRO A 288 28.76 -3.75 -10.48
CA PRO A 288 28.11 -4.23 -11.69
C PRO A 288 26.94 -5.18 -11.35
N VAL A 289 25.92 -5.25 -12.22
CA VAL A 289 24.77 -6.14 -11.98
C VAL A 289 25.22 -7.60 -11.99
N ARG A 290 25.98 -7.98 -13.02
CA ARG A 290 26.60 -9.31 -13.16
C ARG A 290 28.12 -9.23 -13.15
N SER A 291 28.74 -10.33 -12.73
CA SER A 291 30.19 -10.48 -12.79
C SER A 291 30.70 -10.27 -14.22
N GLY A 292 31.72 -9.42 -14.39
CA GLY A 292 32.33 -9.10 -15.69
C GLY A 292 31.61 -8.04 -16.53
N GLU A 293 30.48 -7.47 -16.08
CA GLU A 293 29.85 -6.34 -16.77
C GLU A 293 30.57 -5.01 -16.52
N VAL A 294 30.52 -4.11 -17.50
CA VAL A 294 31.06 -2.75 -17.37
C VAL A 294 30.11 -1.90 -16.54
N VAL A 295 30.60 -1.38 -15.41
CA VAL A 295 29.88 -0.43 -14.57
C VAL A 295 29.57 0.83 -15.38
N LYS A 296 28.31 1.26 -15.43
CA LYS A 296 27.95 2.55 -16.04
C LYS A 296 28.73 3.66 -15.33
N GLN A 297 29.33 4.58 -16.10
CA GLN A 297 30.00 5.76 -15.53
C GLN A 297 28.99 6.70 -14.89
N ILE A 298 28.64 6.41 -13.65
CA ILE A 298 27.83 7.24 -12.76
C ILE A 298 28.78 7.76 -11.68
N PRO A 299 28.79 9.06 -11.36
CA PRO A 299 29.56 9.58 -10.24
C PRO A 299 29.25 8.78 -8.97
N GLN A 300 30.30 8.31 -8.29
CA GLN A 300 30.19 7.48 -7.09
C GLN A 300 30.54 8.33 -5.86
N ASP A 301 29.73 8.21 -4.80
CA ASP A 301 29.98 8.93 -3.55
C ASP A 301 31.14 8.27 -2.77
N HIS A 302 31.24 6.94 -2.80
CA HIS A 302 32.28 6.15 -2.11
C HIS A 302 32.65 4.89 -2.89
N ASP A 303 33.83 4.31 -2.60
CA ASP A 303 34.28 3.01 -3.14
C ASP A 303 33.61 1.83 -2.40
N TYR A 304 32.31 1.61 -2.66
CA TYR A 304 31.58 0.49 -2.07
C TYR A 304 32.24 -0.88 -2.34
N PRO A 305 32.68 -1.21 -3.57
CA PRO A 305 33.34 -2.49 -3.84
C PRO A 305 34.58 -2.74 -2.96
N GLY A 306 35.48 -1.75 -2.86
CA GLY A 306 36.70 -1.88 -2.07
C GLY A 306 36.41 -1.99 -0.57
N ILE A 307 35.48 -1.18 -0.07
CA ILE A 307 35.09 -1.16 1.35
C ILE A 307 34.41 -2.48 1.75
N LEU A 308 33.47 -2.98 0.93
CA LEU A 308 32.79 -4.25 1.21
C LEU A 308 33.74 -5.44 1.16
N LYS A 309 34.72 -5.44 0.25
CA LYS A 309 35.75 -6.47 0.21
C LYS A 309 36.59 -6.49 1.50
N ARG A 310 37.04 -5.31 1.96
CA ARG A 310 37.79 -5.20 3.23
C ARG A 310 36.96 -5.69 4.42
N LEU A 311 35.71 -5.27 4.52
CA LEU A 311 34.81 -5.70 5.60
C LEU A 311 34.52 -7.21 5.54
N ALA A 312 34.44 -7.81 4.35
CA ALA A 312 34.30 -9.25 4.20
C ALA A 312 35.54 -9.99 4.72
N ASP A 313 36.75 -9.53 4.38
CA ASP A 313 38.01 -10.10 4.86
C ASP A 313 38.11 -10.03 6.40
N GLU A 314 37.74 -8.89 7.00
CA GLU A 314 37.68 -8.69 8.45
C GLU A 314 36.73 -9.68 9.15
N ASN A 315 35.62 -10.01 8.49
CA ASN A 315 34.62 -10.95 8.98
C ASN A 315 34.84 -12.40 8.52
N LYS A 316 35.94 -12.67 7.80
CA LYS A 316 36.29 -13.99 7.24
C LYS A 316 35.22 -14.56 6.30
N ILE A 317 34.56 -13.68 5.53
CA ILE A 317 33.56 -14.02 4.53
C ILE A 317 34.23 -13.99 3.16
N GLN A 318 34.10 -15.07 2.39
CA GLN A 318 34.62 -15.12 1.03
C GLN A 318 33.63 -14.49 0.06
N LEU A 319 34.10 -13.52 -0.73
CA LEU A 319 33.36 -12.91 -1.83
C LEU A 319 33.97 -13.35 -3.16
N ASP A 320 33.46 -14.44 -3.71
CA ASP A 320 33.96 -15.03 -4.96
C ASP A 320 33.72 -14.11 -6.17
N GLU A 321 32.63 -13.35 -6.15
CA GLU A 321 32.21 -12.46 -7.21
C GLU A 321 31.77 -11.11 -6.65
N VAL A 322 32.18 -10.02 -7.30
CA VAL A 322 31.74 -8.66 -6.96
C VAL A 322 30.66 -8.22 -7.96
N SER A 323 29.41 -8.48 -7.60
CA SER A 323 28.24 -8.10 -8.40
C SER A 323 27.02 -7.90 -7.50
N LEU A 324 26.01 -7.18 -8.00
CA LEU A 324 24.76 -6.99 -7.26
C LEU A 324 24.00 -8.31 -7.08
N GLU A 325 24.03 -9.20 -8.08
CA GLU A 325 23.44 -10.54 -7.99
C GLU A 325 24.16 -11.42 -6.94
N SER A 326 25.50 -11.38 -6.89
CA SER A 326 26.26 -12.15 -5.88
C SER A 326 26.06 -11.62 -4.47
N PHE A 327 26.05 -10.29 -4.30
CA PHE A 327 25.79 -9.69 -2.99
C PHE A 327 24.35 -9.91 -2.51
N HIS A 328 23.38 -9.96 -3.42
CA HIS A 328 22.03 -10.39 -3.07
C HIS A 328 22.02 -11.81 -2.51
N ARG A 329 22.71 -12.78 -3.15
CA ARG A 329 22.80 -14.16 -2.63
C ARG A 329 23.42 -14.22 -1.24
N VAL A 330 24.51 -13.47 -1.02
CA VAL A 330 25.14 -13.38 0.31
C VAL A 330 24.17 -12.83 1.36
N LEU A 331 23.43 -11.77 1.02
CA LEU A 331 22.40 -11.22 1.92
C LEU A 331 21.29 -12.24 2.17
N ASP A 332 20.82 -12.96 1.15
CA ASP A 332 19.77 -13.97 1.27
C ASP A 332 20.18 -15.15 2.16
N GLU A 333 21.40 -15.69 1.97
CA GLU A 333 21.99 -16.76 2.78
C GLU A 333 22.07 -16.40 4.27
N HIS A 334 22.26 -15.12 4.59
CA HIS A 334 22.29 -14.62 5.96
C HIS A 334 20.91 -14.19 6.48
N GLY A 335 19.85 -14.31 5.68
CA GLY A 335 18.51 -13.85 6.01
C GLY A 335 18.41 -12.32 6.11
N TRP A 336 19.15 -11.60 5.25
CA TRP A 336 19.14 -10.14 5.14
C TRP A 336 18.46 -9.61 3.88
N ALA A 337 18.14 -10.49 2.92
CA ALA A 337 17.39 -10.09 1.74
C ALA A 337 15.97 -9.63 2.13
N PRO A 338 15.48 -8.51 1.58
CA PRO A 338 14.14 -8.04 1.83
C PRO A 338 13.12 -8.90 1.08
N SER A 339 11.88 -8.93 1.60
CA SER A 339 10.76 -9.63 0.97
C SER A 339 10.48 -9.15 -0.46
N THR A 340 9.87 -9.99 -1.29
CA THR A 340 9.48 -9.68 -2.68
C THR A 340 8.70 -8.38 -2.81
N ASP A 341 7.77 -8.09 -1.89
CA ASP A 341 6.99 -6.84 -1.89
C ASP A 341 7.86 -5.59 -1.65
N THR A 342 8.93 -5.75 -0.87
CA THR A 342 9.91 -4.70 -0.58
C THR A 342 10.83 -4.50 -1.77
N ILE A 343 11.33 -5.59 -2.37
CA ILE A 343 12.14 -5.54 -3.60
C ILE A 343 11.39 -4.78 -4.71
N ARG A 344 10.09 -5.04 -4.91
CA ARG A 344 9.27 -4.33 -5.91
C ARG A 344 9.24 -2.82 -5.72
N LYS A 345 9.16 -2.35 -4.48
CA LYS A 345 9.17 -0.91 -4.15
C LYS A 345 10.55 -0.28 -4.40
N LEU A 346 11.61 -1.08 -4.36
CA LEU A 346 13.00 -0.66 -4.55
C LEU A 346 13.46 -0.68 -6.01
N ILE A 347 12.73 -1.32 -6.94
CA ILE A 347 13.03 -1.31 -8.38
C ILE A 347 13.24 0.12 -8.91
N GLY A 348 12.37 1.05 -8.51
CA GLY A 348 12.45 2.45 -8.93
C GLY A 348 13.66 3.22 -8.37
N VAL A 349 14.35 2.67 -7.37
CA VAL A 349 15.52 3.26 -6.71
C VAL A 349 16.81 2.61 -7.21
N SER A 350 16.83 1.27 -7.23
CA SER A 350 18.05 0.46 -7.37
C SER A 350 18.24 -0.16 -8.75
N GLY A 351 17.24 -0.02 -9.62
CA GLY A 351 17.29 -0.43 -11.01
C GLY A 351 16.46 -1.67 -11.32
N LYS A 352 16.27 -1.91 -12.63
CA LYS A 352 15.41 -2.99 -13.14
C LYS A 352 15.97 -4.39 -12.93
N TRP A 353 17.24 -4.53 -12.59
CA TRP A 353 17.84 -5.83 -12.32
C TRP A 353 17.17 -6.56 -11.14
N LEU A 354 16.57 -5.83 -10.19
CA LEU A 354 15.76 -6.43 -9.13
C LEU A 354 14.54 -7.22 -9.67
N GLU A 355 14.08 -6.94 -10.90
CA GLU A 355 13.03 -7.73 -11.56
C GLU A 355 13.48 -9.17 -11.86
N SER A 356 14.79 -9.40 -12.10
CA SER A 356 15.30 -10.75 -12.33
C SER A 356 15.45 -11.57 -11.05
N ILE A 357 15.52 -10.93 -9.88
CA ILE A 357 15.52 -11.62 -8.58
C ILE A 357 14.13 -12.16 -8.24
N ILE A 358 13.06 -11.45 -8.61
CA ILE A 358 11.68 -11.81 -8.27
C ILE A 358 11.20 -13.07 -9.05
N GLN A 359 12.03 -13.64 -9.93
CA GLN A 359 11.61 -14.69 -10.86
C GLN A 359 11.20 -15.98 -10.15
N SER A 360 9.88 -16.23 -10.14
CA SER A 360 9.15 -17.41 -9.63
C SER A 360 9.52 -17.86 -8.22
N SER A 361 8.58 -17.73 -7.27
CA SER A 361 8.69 -18.37 -5.96
C SER A 361 9.01 -19.86 -6.14
N GLU A 362 10.00 -20.39 -5.42
CA GLU A 362 10.29 -21.84 -5.38
C GLU A 362 9.06 -22.65 -4.94
N HIS A 363 8.11 -21.97 -4.28
CA HIS A 363 6.85 -22.55 -3.87
C HIS A 363 5.80 -22.61 -4.98
N ASN A 364 6.08 -22.11 -6.18
CA ASN A 364 5.14 -22.20 -7.30
C ASN A 364 4.88 -23.66 -7.69
N PHE A 365 3.68 -23.92 -8.24
CA PHE A 365 3.23 -25.25 -8.63
C PHE A 365 2.18 -25.15 -9.73
N GLU A 366 2.00 -26.23 -10.50
CA GLU A 366 1.05 -26.31 -11.61
C GLU A 366 -0.40 -26.29 -11.10
N LYS A 367 -1.23 -25.45 -11.75
CA LYS A 367 -2.64 -25.24 -11.45
C LYS A 367 -3.30 -24.42 -12.57
N ASP A 368 -4.62 -24.47 -12.65
CA ASP A 368 -5.44 -23.85 -13.69
C ASP A 368 -5.95 -22.44 -13.29
N GLY A 369 -6.01 -22.14 -11.99
CA GLY A 369 -6.43 -20.86 -11.41
C GLY A 369 -5.31 -20.14 -10.67
N GLU A 370 -5.67 -19.25 -9.73
CA GLU A 370 -4.70 -18.43 -8.99
C GLU A 370 -4.96 -18.44 -7.48
N LEU A 371 -3.90 -18.71 -6.71
CA LEU A 371 -3.86 -18.61 -5.26
C LEU A 371 -3.71 -17.15 -4.83
N MET A 372 -4.50 -16.76 -3.85
CA MET A 372 -4.55 -15.39 -3.36
C MET A 372 -4.49 -15.36 -1.83
N VAL A 373 -3.74 -14.42 -1.28
CA VAL A 373 -3.64 -14.23 0.17
C VAL A 373 -4.16 -12.86 0.57
N PHE A 374 -5.08 -12.85 1.53
CA PHE A 374 -5.58 -11.66 2.20
C PHE A 374 -5.24 -11.72 3.69
N VAL A 375 -4.85 -10.59 4.27
CA VAL A 375 -4.50 -10.46 5.69
C VAL A 375 -5.54 -9.57 6.36
N VAL A 376 -6.38 -10.15 7.21
CA VAL A 376 -7.28 -9.40 8.09
C VAL A 376 -6.48 -8.84 9.26
N ARG A 377 -6.68 -7.57 9.57
CA ARG A 377 -5.94 -6.87 10.63
C ARG A 377 -6.72 -6.86 11.94
N GLU A 378 -6.04 -6.67 13.07
CA GLU A 378 -6.60 -6.71 14.43
C GLU A 378 -7.89 -5.91 14.58
N TRP A 379 -7.92 -4.68 14.05
CA TRP A 379 -9.11 -3.81 14.14
C TRP A 379 -10.39 -4.47 13.62
N ALA A 380 -10.27 -5.28 12.55
CA ALA A 380 -11.40 -5.97 11.92
C ALA A 380 -11.76 -7.27 12.66
N GLU A 381 -10.75 -7.99 13.17
CA GLU A 381 -10.94 -9.19 13.98
C GLU A 381 -11.64 -8.85 15.32
N GLU A 382 -11.22 -7.79 16.01
CA GLU A 382 -11.83 -7.29 17.26
C GLU A 382 -13.31 -6.92 17.07
N ARG A 383 -13.68 -6.51 15.86
CA ARG A 383 -15.05 -6.19 15.46
C ARG A 383 -15.81 -7.38 14.89
N GLN A 384 -15.23 -8.58 14.95
CA GLN A 384 -15.81 -9.84 14.48
C GLN A 384 -16.21 -9.79 12.99
N LEU A 385 -15.46 -9.04 12.17
CA LEU A 385 -15.76 -8.86 10.75
C LEU A 385 -15.20 -9.98 9.87
N THR A 386 -14.36 -10.87 10.40
CA THR A 386 -13.65 -11.90 9.62
C THR A 386 -14.60 -12.82 8.85
N SER A 387 -15.68 -13.31 9.46
CA SER A 387 -16.69 -14.12 8.78
C SER A 387 -17.40 -13.34 7.67
N LYS A 388 -17.78 -12.09 7.94
CA LYS A 388 -18.39 -11.19 6.95
C LYS A 388 -17.45 -10.93 5.77
N ILE A 389 -16.15 -10.80 6.00
CA ILE A 389 -15.12 -10.62 4.98
C ILE A 389 -15.01 -11.86 4.09
N VAL A 390 -14.94 -13.05 4.69
CA VAL A 390 -14.92 -14.33 3.94
C VAL A 390 -16.16 -14.47 3.08
N ASP A 391 -17.35 -14.31 3.67
CA ASP A 391 -18.63 -14.36 2.95
C ASP A 391 -18.67 -13.39 1.77
N TRP A 392 -18.14 -12.18 1.97
CA TRP A 392 -18.10 -11.16 0.94
C TRP A 392 -17.20 -11.58 -0.23
N PHE A 393 -16.02 -12.14 0.05
CA PHE A 393 -15.14 -12.67 -1.00
C PHE A 393 -15.76 -13.85 -1.75
N GLU A 394 -16.41 -14.77 -1.03
CA GLU A 394 -17.11 -15.90 -1.66
C GLU A 394 -18.22 -15.46 -2.61
N ARG A 395 -19.00 -14.44 -2.22
CA ARG A 395 -20.06 -13.85 -3.08
C ARG A 395 -19.50 -13.21 -4.34
N ASN A 396 -18.23 -12.78 -4.29
CA ASN A 396 -17.50 -12.21 -5.41
C ASN A 396 -16.69 -13.24 -6.22
N GLY A 397 -16.84 -14.53 -5.91
CA GLY A 397 -16.37 -15.64 -6.76
C GLY A 397 -15.07 -16.30 -6.31
N LEU A 398 -14.49 -15.89 -5.18
CA LEU A 398 -13.35 -16.56 -4.57
C LEU A 398 -13.79 -17.77 -3.74
N CYS A 399 -12.91 -18.73 -3.55
CA CYS A 399 -13.14 -19.89 -2.69
C CYS A 399 -12.15 -19.91 -1.53
N LEU A 400 -12.65 -20.02 -0.30
CA LEU A 400 -11.77 -20.10 0.87
C LEU A 400 -11.12 -21.49 0.91
N VAL A 401 -9.79 -21.52 0.80
CA VAL A 401 -9.00 -22.74 1.01
C VAL A 401 -8.76 -22.93 2.51
N ARG A 402 -8.20 -21.91 3.17
CA ARG A 402 -7.92 -21.91 4.62
C ARG A 402 -8.04 -20.51 5.21
N ALA A 403 -8.52 -20.44 6.45
CA ALA A 403 -8.45 -19.24 7.29
C ALA A 403 -7.63 -19.59 8.55
N VAL A 404 -6.59 -18.81 8.82
CA VAL A 404 -5.64 -19.08 9.90
C VAL A 404 -5.59 -17.89 10.83
N LYS A 405 -6.08 -18.08 12.05
CA LYS A 405 -5.89 -17.09 13.11
C LYS A 405 -4.45 -17.16 13.59
N LEU A 406 -3.73 -16.06 13.49
CA LEU A 406 -2.31 -16.00 13.79
C LEU A 406 -2.08 -16.00 15.30
N ASN A 407 -1.17 -16.86 15.75
CA ASN A 407 -0.62 -16.78 17.11
C ASN A 407 0.38 -15.61 17.23
N GLU A 408 0.85 -15.28 18.42
CA GLU A 408 1.71 -14.12 18.64
C GLU A 408 3.05 -14.17 17.87
N GLU A 409 3.64 -15.36 17.73
CA GLU A 409 4.86 -15.55 16.92
C GLU A 409 4.58 -15.28 15.44
N GLN A 410 3.50 -15.84 14.91
CA GLN A 410 3.08 -15.63 13.52
C GLN A 410 2.70 -14.17 13.26
N LYS A 411 2.05 -13.48 14.21
CA LYS A 411 1.75 -12.05 14.10
C LYS A 411 3.01 -11.20 14.07
N ARG A 412 4.02 -11.55 14.90
CA ARG A 412 5.33 -10.90 14.91
C ARG A 412 6.01 -11.09 13.56
N ASN A 413 6.16 -12.34 13.11
CA ASN A 413 6.75 -12.67 11.81
C ASN A 413 6.00 -11.95 10.68
N ALA A 414 4.67 -11.89 10.76
CA ALA A 414 3.87 -11.23 9.75
C ALA A 414 4.08 -9.71 9.74
N THR A 415 4.18 -9.10 10.92
CA THR A 415 4.44 -7.66 11.06
C THR A 415 5.82 -7.30 10.53
N GLN A 416 6.82 -8.16 10.74
CA GLN A 416 8.21 -7.92 10.34
C GLN A 416 8.47 -8.21 8.86
N ASN A 417 7.85 -9.25 8.30
CA ASN A 417 8.23 -9.77 6.96
C ASN A 417 7.29 -9.36 5.83
N LEU A 418 6.08 -8.87 6.13
CA LEU A 418 5.11 -8.46 5.10
C LEU A 418 5.04 -6.94 5.00
N ARG A 419 4.69 -6.46 3.80
CA ARG A 419 4.49 -5.03 3.50
C ARG A 419 5.74 -4.17 3.78
N GLY A 420 6.93 -4.77 3.84
CA GLY A 420 8.18 -4.11 4.25
C GLY A 420 8.13 -3.55 5.68
N GLY A 421 7.43 -4.23 6.59
CA GLY A 421 7.36 -3.87 8.00
C GLY A 421 6.34 -2.79 8.37
N ASN A 422 5.85 -2.03 7.38
CA ASN A 422 5.00 -0.88 7.64
C ASN A 422 3.53 -1.27 7.79
N TRP A 423 3.07 -1.42 9.03
CA TRP A 423 1.66 -1.68 9.39
C TRP A 423 0.97 -0.47 10.02
N GLY A 424 1.42 0.76 9.73
CA GLY A 424 0.82 1.98 10.27
C GLY A 424 -0.63 2.23 9.82
N GLN A 425 -1.17 3.39 10.22
CA GLN A 425 -2.54 3.82 9.89
C GLN A 425 -2.77 4.10 8.40
N GLY A 426 -1.71 4.40 7.66
CA GLY A 426 -1.79 4.80 6.25
C GLY A 426 -2.61 6.08 6.09
N PRO A 427 -3.50 6.19 5.09
CA PRO A 427 -4.29 7.40 4.84
C PRO A 427 -5.51 7.56 5.77
N TRP A 428 -5.68 6.66 6.74
CA TRP A 428 -6.86 6.61 7.59
C TRP A 428 -6.60 7.23 8.96
N ALA A 429 -7.68 7.64 9.64
CA ALA A 429 -7.60 8.25 10.96
C ALA A 429 -7.18 7.25 12.05
N VAL A 430 -7.55 5.98 11.88
CA VAL A 430 -7.25 4.91 12.85
C VAL A 430 -6.40 3.82 12.20
N SER A 431 -5.46 3.28 12.97
CA SER A 431 -4.70 2.10 12.54
C SER A 431 -5.57 0.86 12.41
N GLY A 432 -5.29 0.04 11.41
CA GLY A 432 -5.89 -1.29 11.31
C GLY A 432 -5.32 -2.31 12.30
N GLY A 433 -4.23 -1.96 13.00
CA GLY A 433 -3.50 -2.88 13.90
C GLY A 433 -2.60 -3.87 13.15
N LYS A 434 -2.00 -4.83 13.87
CA LYS A 434 -1.13 -5.84 13.28
C LYS A 434 -1.93 -6.85 12.42
N PRO A 435 -1.27 -7.66 11.59
CA PRO A 435 -1.87 -8.87 11.02
C PRO A 435 -2.52 -9.73 12.10
N SER A 436 -3.71 -10.26 11.84
CA SER A 436 -4.45 -11.08 12.82
C SER A 436 -4.92 -12.42 12.25
N THR A 437 -5.47 -12.40 11.02
CA THR A 437 -5.95 -13.63 10.37
C THR A 437 -5.48 -13.65 8.91
N LEU A 438 -4.86 -14.76 8.50
CA LEU A 438 -4.49 -15.03 7.12
C LEU A 438 -5.64 -15.76 6.41
N LEU A 439 -6.08 -15.26 5.26
CA LEU A 439 -7.07 -15.89 4.42
C LEU A 439 -6.39 -16.34 3.12
N VAL A 440 -6.32 -17.65 2.94
CA VAL A 440 -5.85 -18.30 1.72
C VAL A 440 -7.07 -18.59 0.86
N MET A 441 -7.16 -17.87 -0.26
CA MET A 441 -8.28 -17.90 -1.19
C MET A 441 -7.81 -18.47 -2.53
N TYR A 442 -8.72 -19.07 -3.28
CA TYR A 442 -8.47 -19.56 -4.62
C TYR A 442 -9.45 -18.96 -5.61
N ASP A 443 -8.94 -18.52 -6.75
CA ASP A 443 -9.72 -18.06 -7.88
C ASP A 443 -9.55 -19.00 -9.07
N TYR A 444 -10.60 -19.77 -9.36
CA TYR A 444 -10.64 -20.64 -10.54
C TYR A 444 -10.61 -19.88 -11.88
N HIS A 445 -10.93 -18.59 -11.88
CA HIS A 445 -11.07 -17.79 -13.12
C HIS A 445 -10.38 -16.43 -12.97
N PRO A 446 -9.04 -16.40 -12.83
CA PRO A 446 -8.29 -15.18 -12.68
C PRO A 446 -8.53 -14.26 -13.88
N LYS A 447 -8.61 -12.95 -13.61
CA LYS A 447 -8.89 -11.94 -14.64
C LYS A 447 -7.79 -10.91 -14.67
N GLN A 448 -7.25 -10.68 -15.87
CA GLN A 448 -6.23 -9.66 -16.05
C GLN A 448 -6.78 -8.25 -15.88
N LEU A 449 -5.93 -7.36 -15.36
CA LEU A 449 -6.25 -5.95 -15.25
C LEU A 449 -6.33 -5.30 -16.64
N ASN A 450 -7.28 -4.39 -16.81
CA ASN A 450 -7.28 -3.50 -17.97
C ASN A 450 -6.04 -2.58 -17.96
N ALA A 451 -5.68 -2.03 -19.13
CA ALA A 451 -4.45 -1.24 -19.31
C ALA A 451 -4.31 -0.04 -18.35
N LYS A 452 -5.41 0.65 -18.04
CA LYS A 452 -5.41 1.80 -17.11
C LYS A 452 -5.07 1.35 -15.69
N MET A 453 -5.65 0.24 -15.25
CA MET A 453 -5.40 -0.33 -13.92
C MET A 453 -4.01 -0.94 -13.83
N LYS A 454 -3.52 -1.61 -14.88
CA LYS A 454 -2.16 -2.15 -14.94
C LYS A 454 -1.10 -1.05 -14.78
N LYS A 455 -1.32 0.16 -15.32
CA LYS A 455 -0.41 1.30 -15.08
C LYS A 455 -0.38 1.75 -13.62
N LYS A 456 -1.51 1.66 -12.91
CA LYS A 456 -1.62 2.04 -11.49
C LYS A 456 -1.11 0.93 -10.56
N TYR A 457 -1.30 -0.33 -10.95
CA TYR A 457 -0.97 -1.53 -10.20
C TYR A 457 -0.16 -2.48 -11.10
N PRO A 458 1.12 -2.16 -11.38
CA PRO A 458 1.92 -2.88 -12.38
C PRO A 458 2.13 -4.35 -12.05
N HIS A 459 2.23 -4.66 -10.77
CA HIS A 459 2.53 -6.01 -10.29
C HIS A 459 1.29 -6.86 -10.05
N VAL A 460 0.09 -6.30 -10.10
CA VAL A 460 -1.12 -7.08 -9.87
C VAL A 460 -1.40 -7.97 -11.08
N SER A 461 -1.46 -9.29 -10.86
CA SER A 461 -1.75 -10.33 -11.85
C SER A 461 -3.25 -10.49 -12.09
N ASN A 462 -4.03 -10.52 -11.01
CA ASN A 462 -5.47 -10.76 -10.99
C ASN A 462 -6.26 -9.56 -10.45
N GLU A 463 -7.28 -9.09 -11.17
CA GLU A 463 -8.11 -7.96 -10.76
C GLU A 463 -8.82 -8.22 -9.43
N HIS A 464 -9.03 -9.48 -9.07
CA HIS A 464 -9.68 -9.85 -7.82
C HIS A 464 -8.83 -9.51 -6.58
N TYR A 465 -7.52 -9.25 -6.70
CA TYR A 465 -6.73 -8.70 -5.58
C TYR A 465 -7.22 -7.31 -5.18
N LEU A 466 -7.81 -6.56 -6.12
CA LEU A 466 -8.34 -5.22 -5.89
C LEU A 466 -9.73 -5.23 -5.25
N LEU A 467 -10.36 -6.39 -5.07
CA LEU A 467 -11.60 -6.52 -4.31
C LEU A 467 -11.45 -5.98 -2.87
N LYS A 468 -10.22 -5.99 -2.31
CA LYS A 468 -9.91 -5.37 -1.02
C LYS A 468 -10.35 -3.90 -0.94
N GLU A 469 -10.24 -3.13 -2.02
CA GLU A 469 -10.60 -1.71 -2.02
C GLU A 469 -12.12 -1.50 -1.95
N GLN A 470 -12.89 -2.36 -2.62
CA GLN A 470 -14.35 -2.32 -2.56
C GLN A 470 -14.84 -2.70 -1.16
N LEU A 471 -14.32 -3.79 -0.61
CA LEU A 471 -14.67 -4.24 0.73
C LEU A 471 -14.28 -3.24 1.83
N ARG A 472 -13.09 -2.63 1.75
CA ARG A 472 -12.67 -1.54 2.65
C ARG A 472 -13.64 -0.36 2.57
N SER A 473 -14.07 0.01 1.37
CA SER A 473 -15.02 1.10 1.16
C SER A 473 -16.37 0.78 1.79
N GLU A 474 -16.89 -0.43 1.61
CA GLU A 474 -18.15 -0.88 2.23
C GLU A 474 -18.08 -0.91 3.77
N ILE A 475 -16.99 -1.41 4.35
CA ILE A 475 -16.79 -1.44 5.80
C ILE A 475 -16.71 -0.02 6.36
N ASN A 476 -15.95 0.88 5.72
CA ASN A 476 -15.75 2.24 6.20
C ASN A 476 -16.92 3.19 5.88
N PHE A 477 -17.81 2.83 4.95
CA PHE A 477 -18.95 3.69 4.56
C PHE A 477 -19.90 3.96 5.72
N THR A 478 -20.03 3.01 6.64
CA THR A 478 -20.90 3.14 7.82
C THR A 478 -20.23 3.85 9.00
N LEU A 479 -18.96 4.28 8.86
CA LEU A 479 -18.16 4.85 9.94
C LEU A 479 -17.90 6.35 9.78
N ALA A 480 -17.85 7.04 10.91
CA ALA A 480 -17.38 8.43 10.99
C ALA A 480 -15.90 8.53 10.58
N ILE A 481 -15.48 9.68 10.05
CA ILE A 481 -14.15 9.86 9.41
C ILE A 481 -13.01 9.52 10.37
N ASP A 482 -13.15 9.92 11.64
CA ASP A 482 -12.22 9.70 12.75
C ASP A 482 -12.16 8.25 13.24
N GLN A 483 -13.08 7.39 12.78
CA GLN A 483 -13.13 5.96 13.13
C GLN A 483 -12.69 5.04 11.99
N ARG A 484 -12.48 5.59 10.79
CA ARG A 484 -12.12 4.80 9.61
C ARG A 484 -10.72 4.24 9.76
N ALA A 485 -10.56 3.00 9.34
CA ALA A 485 -9.32 2.25 9.41
C ALA A 485 -9.04 1.50 8.11
N ASN A 486 -7.87 0.87 8.02
CA ASN A 486 -7.59 -0.11 6.99
C ASN A 486 -7.81 -1.54 7.56
N PRO A 487 -8.97 -2.18 7.35
CA PRO A 487 -9.31 -3.46 7.98
C PRO A 487 -8.59 -4.70 7.42
N LEU A 488 -8.09 -4.64 6.18
CA LEU A 488 -7.48 -5.80 5.52
C LEU A 488 -6.40 -5.40 4.51
N HIS A 489 -5.48 -6.31 4.22
CA HIS A 489 -4.46 -6.21 3.18
C HIS A 489 -4.51 -7.44 2.27
N SER A 490 -3.83 -7.41 1.13
CA SER A 490 -3.62 -8.58 0.27
C SER A 490 -2.27 -8.47 -0.39
N ALA A 491 -1.69 -9.63 -0.74
CA ALA A 491 -0.66 -9.72 -1.76
C ALA A 491 -1.14 -9.07 -3.07
N ASP A 492 -0.22 -8.72 -3.97
CA ASP A 492 -0.54 -8.17 -5.28
C ASP A 492 -0.58 -9.25 -6.37
N ASP A 493 0.15 -10.35 -6.21
CA ASP A 493 0.08 -11.53 -7.08
C ASP A 493 0.35 -12.83 -6.32
N GLU A 494 0.29 -13.93 -7.05
CA GLU A 494 0.51 -15.27 -6.51
C GLU A 494 1.93 -15.50 -5.97
N ILE A 495 2.96 -14.89 -6.56
CA ILE A 495 4.33 -15.01 -6.05
C ILE A 495 4.37 -14.44 -4.63
N GLU A 496 3.88 -13.22 -4.46
CA GLU A 496 3.80 -12.60 -3.14
C GLU A 496 2.86 -13.36 -2.19
N ALA A 497 1.76 -13.94 -2.69
CA ALA A 497 0.87 -14.76 -1.88
C ALA A 497 1.57 -16.01 -1.32
N LEU A 498 2.38 -16.69 -2.14
CA LEU A 498 3.17 -17.85 -1.72
C LEU A 498 4.27 -17.44 -0.73
N ASP A 499 4.95 -16.33 -0.97
CA ASP A 499 5.98 -15.81 -0.06
C ASP A 499 5.38 -15.42 1.31
N TYR A 500 4.17 -14.85 1.33
CA TYR A 500 3.45 -14.56 2.56
C TYR A 500 3.12 -15.84 3.35
N MET A 501 2.67 -16.89 2.64
CA MET A 501 2.42 -18.18 3.29
C MET A 501 3.69 -18.81 3.82
N ALA A 502 4.79 -18.77 3.05
CA ALA A 502 6.09 -19.29 3.49
C ALA A 502 6.60 -18.58 4.75
N ALA A 503 6.42 -17.25 4.82
CA ALA A 503 6.89 -16.46 5.95
C ALA A 503 6.05 -16.64 7.24
N ILE A 504 4.76 -16.93 7.13
CA ILE A 504 3.84 -16.96 8.30
C ILE A 504 3.40 -18.39 8.67
N THR A 505 3.12 -19.21 7.67
CA THR A 505 2.52 -20.54 7.81
C THR A 505 3.17 -21.54 6.84
N PRO A 506 4.49 -21.77 6.94
CA PRO A 506 5.20 -22.66 6.01
C PRO A 506 4.60 -24.07 6.00
N ASP A 507 4.15 -24.56 7.17
CA ASP A 507 3.55 -25.89 7.33
C ASP A 507 2.27 -26.09 6.50
N LEU A 508 1.55 -25.01 6.17
CA LEU A 508 0.31 -25.07 5.40
C LEU A 508 0.53 -25.12 3.88
N LEU A 509 1.73 -24.82 3.39
CA LEU A 509 2.01 -24.78 1.96
C LEU A 509 1.70 -26.12 1.29
N THR A 510 2.17 -27.22 1.87
CA THR A 510 1.97 -28.58 1.31
C THR A 510 0.49 -28.97 1.29
N GLU A 511 -0.24 -28.65 2.36
CA GLU A 511 -1.67 -28.92 2.46
C GLU A 511 -2.46 -28.11 1.41
N VAL A 512 -2.21 -26.81 1.32
CA VAL A 512 -2.90 -25.91 0.38
C VAL A 512 -2.63 -26.31 -1.06
N LYS A 513 -1.39 -26.65 -1.40
CA LYS A 513 -1.03 -27.17 -2.73
C LYS A 513 -1.85 -28.39 -3.10
N LYS A 514 -1.91 -29.38 -2.18
CA LYS A 514 -2.68 -30.61 -2.39
C LYS A 514 -4.16 -30.31 -2.64
N ILE A 515 -4.76 -29.46 -1.81
CA ILE A 515 -6.19 -29.08 -1.94
C ILE A 515 -6.45 -28.43 -3.31
N ILE A 516 -5.59 -27.51 -3.74
CA ILE A 516 -5.78 -26.79 -5.01
C ILE A 516 -5.65 -27.72 -6.21
N VAL A 517 -4.67 -28.63 -6.20
CA VAL A 517 -4.52 -29.62 -7.27
C VAL A 517 -5.76 -30.51 -7.35
N GLU A 518 -6.25 -31.03 -6.22
CA GLU A 518 -7.50 -31.81 -6.17
C GLU A 518 -8.71 -31.01 -6.67
N TRP A 519 -8.77 -29.71 -6.32
CA TRP A 519 -9.84 -28.82 -6.75
C TRP A 519 -9.83 -28.56 -8.26
N ASP A 520 -8.66 -28.37 -8.86
CA ASP A 520 -8.51 -28.17 -10.30
C ASP A 520 -8.83 -29.44 -11.09
N GLU A 521 -8.30 -30.58 -10.65
CA GLU A 521 -8.60 -31.87 -11.25
C GLU A 521 -10.10 -32.15 -11.27
N ALA A 522 -10.77 -31.94 -10.14
CA ALA A 522 -12.22 -32.10 -10.04
C ALA A 522 -12.99 -31.10 -10.92
N TYR A 523 -12.47 -29.87 -11.09
CA TYR A 523 -13.14 -28.82 -11.85
C TYR A 523 -12.91 -28.92 -13.37
N ARG A 524 -11.93 -29.71 -13.80
CA ARG A 524 -11.61 -29.96 -15.20
C ARG A 524 -12.73 -30.72 -15.89
N THR A 525 -12.98 -30.39 -17.16
CA THR A 525 -14.02 -31.05 -17.96
C THR A 525 -13.37 -32.08 -18.88
N PRO A 526 -13.50 -33.38 -18.58
CA PRO A 526 -12.88 -34.44 -19.39
C PRO A 526 -13.55 -34.59 -20.77
N GLU A 527 -14.83 -34.22 -20.90
CA GLU A 527 -15.56 -34.27 -22.15
C GLU A 527 -15.10 -33.16 -23.11
N LYS A 528 -15.30 -33.38 -24.42
CA LYS A 528 -15.00 -32.36 -25.42
C LYS A 528 -15.92 -31.15 -25.25
N VAL A 529 -15.36 -30.03 -24.79
CA VAL A 529 -16.05 -28.74 -24.69
C VAL A 529 -16.29 -28.16 -26.09
N ILE A 530 -17.54 -27.84 -26.39
CA ILE A 530 -18.00 -27.22 -27.65
C ILE A 530 -18.06 -25.69 -27.47
N ALA A 531 -18.55 -25.22 -26.32
CA ALA A 531 -18.62 -23.81 -25.98
C ALA A 531 -18.70 -23.61 -24.46
N ASP A 532 -18.07 -22.56 -23.95
CA ASP A 532 -18.28 -22.05 -22.58
C ASP A 532 -19.42 -21.02 -22.62
N VAL A 533 -20.50 -21.27 -21.89
CA VAL A 533 -21.70 -20.41 -21.82
C VAL A 533 -21.87 -19.79 -20.43
N SER A 534 -20.81 -19.78 -19.63
CA SER A 534 -20.83 -19.20 -18.29
C SER A 534 -20.90 -17.67 -18.35
N GLU A 535 -21.79 -17.06 -17.56
CA GLU A 535 -21.83 -15.60 -17.44
C GLU A 535 -20.79 -15.07 -16.44
N LYS A 536 -21.01 -15.31 -15.14
CA LYS A 536 -20.22 -14.71 -14.05
C LYS A 536 -19.29 -15.68 -13.34
N LYS A 537 -19.40 -16.99 -13.63
CA LYS A 537 -18.58 -18.07 -13.06
C LYS A 537 -18.39 -18.02 -11.53
N ARG A 538 -19.38 -17.53 -10.78
CA ARG A 538 -19.23 -17.30 -9.33
C ARG A 538 -19.20 -18.60 -8.55
N ARG A 539 -20.19 -19.48 -8.79
CA ARG A 539 -20.34 -20.78 -8.11
C ARG A 539 -19.98 -21.97 -9.00
N ALA A 540 -20.21 -21.86 -10.29
CA ALA A 540 -20.04 -22.93 -11.26
C ALA A 540 -19.64 -22.37 -12.63
N LYS A 541 -19.02 -23.20 -13.46
CA LYS A 541 -18.94 -22.99 -14.91
C LYS A 541 -20.01 -23.81 -15.60
N VAL A 542 -20.48 -23.32 -16.75
CA VAL A 542 -21.50 -23.96 -17.57
C VAL A 542 -20.94 -24.09 -18.98
N GLU A 543 -20.83 -25.32 -19.45
CA GLU A 543 -20.20 -25.66 -20.73
C GLU A 543 -21.16 -26.52 -21.56
N VAL A 544 -21.23 -26.23 -22.86
CA VAL A 544 -21.85 -27.14 -23.83
C VAL A 544 -20.80 -28.17 -24.21
N ILE A 545 -21.07 -29.44 -23.97
CA ILE A 545 -20.13 -30.55 -24.19
C ILE A 545 -20.68 -31.55 -25.21
N ARG A 546 -19.80 -32.39 -25.75
CA ARG A 546 -20.19 -33.62 -26.46
C ARG A 546 -20.28 -34.77 -25.45
N TYR A 547 -21.49 -35.23 -25.18
CA TYR A 547 -21.78 -36.32 -24.24
C TYR A 547 -22.54 -37.42 -24.99
N GLU A 548 -22.01 -38.65 -24.96
CA GLU A 548 -22.60 -39.82 -25.66
C GLU A 548 -22.99 -39.54 -27.13
N GLY A 549 -22.13 -38.81 -27.85
CA GLY A 549 -22.35 -38.46 -29.26
C GLY A 549 -23.33 -37.31 -29.52
N LYS A 550 -24.01 -36.77 -28.49
CA LYS A 550 -24.96 -35.65 -28.59
C LYS A 550 -24.43 -34.40 -27.87
N LYS A 551 -25.10 -33.26 -28.09
CA LYS A 551 -24.83 -32.03 -27.32
C LYS A 551 -25.53 -32.12 -25.96
N ALA A 552 -24.80 -31.81 -24.90
CA ALA A 552 -25.33 -31.67 -23.54
C ALA A 552 -24.77 -30.40 -22.89
N VAL A 553 -25.38 -29.97 -21.78
CA VAL A 553 -24.87 -28.89 -20.94
C VAL A 553 -24.35 -29.51 -19.65
N LYS A 554 -23.07 -29.29 -19.36
CA LYS A 554 -22.44 -29.65 -18.10
C LYS A 554 -22.27 -28.41 -17.24
N LYS A 555 -22.77 -28.46 -16.01
CA LYS A 555 -22.56 -27.43 -15.00
C LYS A 555 -21.67 -28.01 -13.90
N THR A 556 -20.45 -27.49 -13.80
CA THR A 556 -19.44 -27.94 -12.84
C THR A 556 -19.27 -26.89 -11.75
N TYR A 557 -19.54 -27.28 -10.51
CA TYR A 557 -19.49 -26.44 -9.33
C TYR A 557 -18.09 -26.38 -8.74
N LYS A 558 -17.74 -25.20 -8.22
CA LYS A 558 -16.52 -24.99 -7.42
C LYS A 558 -16.64 -25.71 -6.08
N ALA A 559 -15.50 -26.01 -5.46
CA ALA A 559 -15.46 -26.57 -4.12
C ALA A 559 -16.22 -25.69 -3.10
N GLY A 560 -16.90 -26.32 -2.15
CA GLY A 560 -17.70 -25.65 -1.12
C GLY A 560 -19.07 -25.15 -1.61
N LYS A 561 -19.46 -25.46 -2.85
CA LYS A 561 -20.75 -25.09 -3.46
C LYS A 561 -21.67 -26.29 -3.70
N GLU A 562 -21.40 -27.42 -3.04
CA GLU A 562 -22.12 -28.68 -3.16
C GLU A 562 -23.61 -28.54 -2.77
N ARG A 563 -23.94 -27.64 -1.83
CA ARG A 563 -25.34 -27.38 -1.46
C ARG A 563 -26.19 -26.87 -2.63
N PHE A 564 -25.61 -26.08 -3.53
CA PHE A 564 -26.29 -25.56 -4.72
C PHE A 564 -26.48 -26.68 -5.75
N LEU A 565 -25.43 -27.49 -5.94
CA LEU A 565 -25.49 -28.69 -6.76
C LEU A 565 -26.55 -29.68 -6.29
N ASN A 566 -26.64 -29.95 -4.98
CA ASN A 566 -27.58 -30.92 -4.42
C ASN A 566 -29.04 -30.51 -4.65
N ARG A 567 -29.34 -29.21 -4.64
CA ARG A 567 -30.66 -28.69 -5.03
C ARG A 567 -30.94 -29.00 -6.50
N GLU A 568 -30.00 -28.75 -7.40
CA GLU A 568 -30.20 -29.05 -8.82
C GLU A 568 -30.28 -30.55 -9.10
N LYS A 569 -29.45 -31.38 -8.45
CA LYS A 569 -29.55 -32.85 -8.51
C LYS A 569 -30.94 -33.32 -8.09
N PHE A 570 -31.49 -32.77 -7.02
CA PHE A 570 -32.85 -33.10 -6.59
C PHE A 570 -33.90 -32.68 -7.62
N VAL A 571 -33.82 -31.46 -8.17
CA VAL A 571 -34.82 -31.00 -9.15
C VAL A 571 -34.74 -31.78 -10.46
N TYR A 572 -33.54 -31.90 -11.04
CA TYR A 572 -33.36 -32.60 -12.32
C TYR A 572 -33.45 -34.13 -12.20
N GLY A 573 -33.18 -34.68 -11.01
CA GLY A 573 -33.20 -36.13 -10.77
C GLY A 573 -34.56 -36.64 -10.31
N GLU A 574 -35.27 -35.89 -9.46
CA GLU A 574 -36.54 -36.33 -8.88
C GLU A 574 -37.74 -35.57 -9.46
N LEU A 575 -37.73 -34.23 -9.39
CA LEU A 575 -38.90 -33.44 -9.80
C LEU A 575 -39.15 -33.45 -11.31
N SER A 576 -38.12 -33.67 -12.13
CA SER A 576 -38.27 -33.79 -13.59
C SER A 576 -39.08 -35.02 -14.02
N LYS A 577 -39.23 -36.03 -13.16
CA LYS A 577 -40.05 -37.22 -13.43
C LYS A 577 -41.55 -36.89 -13.40
N GLU A 578 -41.91 -35.79 -12.74
CA GLU A 578 -43.31 -35.38 -12.51
C GLU A 578 -43.69 -34.08 -13.24
N CYS A 579 -42.72 -33.36 -13.81
CA CYS A 579 -42.93 -32.04 -14.41
C CYS A 579 -42.15 -31.88 -15.72
N ASP A 580 -42.89 -31.89 -16.84
CA ASP A 580 -42.33 -31.80 -18.19
C ASP A 580 -41.61 -30.48 -18.47
N PHE A 581 -41.82 -29.42 -17.67
CA PHE A 581 -41.10 -28.17 -17.81
C PHE A 581 -39.63 -28.28 -17.38
N ILE A 582 -39.27 -29.29 -16.60
CA ILE A 582 -37.92 -29.52 -16.09
C ILE A 582 -37.24 -30.54 -17.01
N PRO A 583 -36.07 -30.23 -17.60
CA PRO A 583 -35.36 -31.21 -18.41
C PRO A 583 -34.85 -32.37 -17.54
N PRO A 584 -34.71 -33.60 -18.09
CA PRO A 584 -34.22 -34.73 -17.33
C PRO A 584 -32.73 -34.57 -16.99
N LEU A 585 -32.29 -35.14 -15.87
CA LEU A 585 -30.86 -35.33 -15.56
C LEU A 585 -30.28 -36.46 -16.43
N LEU A 586 -29.22 -36.18 -17.19
CA LEU A 586 -28.50 -37.20 -17.96
C LEU A 586 -27.44 -37.92 -17.12
N SER A 587 -26.67 -37.15 -16.35
CA SER A 587 -25.63 -37.66 -15.46
C SER A 587 -25.38 -36.65 -14.35
N SER A 588 -24.84 -37.12 -13.23
CA SER A 588 -24.27 -36.25 -12.20
C SER A 588 -23.07 -36.91 -11.54
N GLY A 589 -22.21 -36.10 -10.91
CA GLY A 589 -21.09 -36.56 -10.09
C GLY A 589 -20.96 -35.68 -8.86
N ASP A 590 -19.86 -35.78 -8.11
CA ASP A 590 -19.72 -35.11 -6.82
C ASP A 590 -19.79 -33.59 -6.90
N ASN A 591 -19.35 -32.99 -8.02
CA ASN A 591 -19.35 -31.55 -8.24
C ASN A 591 -20.06 -31.11 -9.54
N TYR A 592 -20.77 -31.99 -10.25
CA TYR A 592 -21.38 -31.62 -11.54
C TYR A 592 -22.74 -32.26 -11.80
N ILE A 593 -23.48 -31.63 -12.72
CA ILE A 593 -24.63 -32.20 -13.42
C ILE A 593 -24.46 -32.08 -14.93
N ILE A 594 -25.06 -33.00 -15.68
CA ILE A 594 -25.18 -32.97 -17.13
C ILE A 594 -26.67 -33.07 -17.47
N ILE A 595 -27.15 -32.10 -18.24
CA ILE A 595 -28.54 -32.03 -18.72
C ILE A 595 -28.56 -31.94 -20.26
N PRO A 596 -29.67 -32.24 -20.94
CA PRO A 596 -29.77 -32.11 -22.39
C PRO A 596 -29.49 -30.68 -22.84
N TYR A 597 -28.83 -30.53 -23.99
CA TYR A 597 -28.71 -29.23 -24.63
C TYR A 597 -30.06 -28.84 -25.24
N LEU A 598 -30.68 -27.80 -24.69
CA LEU A 598 -31.96 -27.27 -25.14
C LEU A 598 -31.73 -26.12 -26.13
N LYS A 599 -32.03 -26.36 -27.41
CA LYS A 599 -31.93 -25.32 -28.44
C LYS A 599 -33.07 -24.31 -28.27
N THR A 600 -32.72 -23.05 -28.02
CA THR A 600 -33.66 -21.94 -27.92
C THR A 600 -33.94 -21.30 -29.28
N ASN A 601 -35.12 -20.68 -29.41
CA ASN A 601 -35.43 -19.86 -30.59
C ASN A 601 -34.56 -18.57 -30.59
N PRO A 602 -33.76 -18.30 -31.63
CA PRO A 602 -32.91 -17.10 -31.69
C PRO A 602 -33.66 -15.78 -31.50
N LEU A 603 -34.93 -15.70 -31.96
CA LEU A 603 -35.76 -14.51 -31.79
C LEU A 603 -36.06 -14.19 -30.31
N SER A 604 -35.93 -15.19 -29.42
CA SER A 604 -36.12 -15.03 -27.98
C SER A 604 -34.88 -14.54 -27.22
N GLU A 605 -33.76 -14.31 -27.91
CA GLU A 605 -32.59 -13.65 -27.31
C GLU A 605 -32.87 -12.18 -26.98
N SER A 606 -33.75 -11.52 -27.75
CA SER A 606 -34.24 -10.19 -27.43
C SER A 606 -35.19 -10.24 -26.23
N TRP A 607 -34.82 -9.57 -25.14
CA TRP A 607 -35.63 -9.43 -23.93
C TRP A 607 -37.05 -8.96 -24.22
N HIS A 608 -37.23 -7.99 -25.13
CA HIS A 608 -38.53 -7.43 -25.47
C HIS A 608 -39.43 -8.46 -26.17
N ILE A 609 -38.87 -9.24 -27.10
CA ILE A 609 -39.60 -10.26 -27.84
C ILE A 609 -39.94 -11.42 -26.91
N LYS A 610 -38.97 -11.90 -26.12
CA LYS A 610 -39.17 -12.96 -25.12
C LYS A 610 -40.30 -12.60 -24.16
N LYS A 611 -40.30 -11.38 -23.64
CA LYS A 611 -41.35 -10.88 -22.76
C LYS A 611 -42.74 -10.94 -23.39
N GLN A 612 -42.90 -10.53 -24.64
CA GLN A 612 -44.19 -10.58 -25.34
C GLN A 612 -44.65 -12.02 -25.58
N ILE A 613 -43.73 -12.91 -25.96
CA ILE A 613 -44.03 -14.34 -26.15
C ILE A 613 -44.48 -14.97 -24.83
N LEU A 614 -43.77 -14.72 -23.73
CA LEU A 614 -44.14 -15.21 -22.41
C LEU A 614 -45.51 -14.69 -21.97
N LYS A 615 -45.79 -13.39 -22.18
CA LYS A 615 -47.09 -12.77 -21.83
C LYS A 615 -48.25 -13.34 -22.64
N ARG A 616 -48.08 -13.57 -23.95
CA ARG A 616 -49.18 -13.94 -24.85
C ARG A 616 -49.39 -15.45 -25.00
N LYS A 617 -48.32 -16.23 -24.99
CA LYS A 617 -48.35 -17.66 -25.34
C LYS A 617 -48.13 -18.59 -24.14
N TYR A 618 -47.25 -18.22 -23.20
CA TYR A 618 -46.80 -19.13 -22.14
C TYR A 618 -47.25 -18.73 -20.73
N LYS A 619 -48.27 -17.86 -20.63
CA LYS A 619 -48.73 -17.33 -19.35
C LYS A 619 -49.27 -18.44 -18.43
N GLN A 620 -50.03 -19.39 -18.99
CA GLN A 620 -50.60 -20.49 -18.22
C GLN A 620 -49.51 -21.43 -17.71
N GLU A 621 -48.55 -21.77 -18.56
CA GLU A 621 -47.42 -22.63 -18.24
C GLU A 621 -46.55 -22.05 -17.13
N ILE A 622 -46.36 -20.72 -17.10
CA ILE A 622 -45.65 -20.05 -15.99
C ILE A 622 -46.40 -20.23 -14.67
N PHE A 623 -47.73 -20.12 -14.66
CA PHE A 623 -48.52 -20.38 -13.45
C PHE A 623 -48.51 -21.86 -13.07
N SER A 624 -48.56 -22.78 -14.05
CA SER A 624 -48.45 -24.23 -13.79
C SER A 624 -47.10 -24.60 -13.18
N ILE A 625 -45.99 -24.00 -13.64
CA ILE A 625 -44.68 -24.17 -13.02
C ILE A 625 -44.71 -23.69 -11.56
N ASN A 626 -45.24 -22.49 -11.31
CA ASN A 626 -45.32 -21.94 -9.97
C ASN A 626 -46.18 -22.81 -9.03
N GLU A 627 -47.34 -23.25 -9.50
CA GLU A 627 -48.25 -24.13 -8.77
C GLU A 627 -47.62 -25.49 -8.46
N PHE A 628 -46.89 -26.06 -9.42
CA PHE A 628 -46.16 -27.32 -9.21
C PHE A 628 -45.18 -27.24 -8.04
N PHE A 629 -44.29 -26.23 -8.04
CA PHE A 629 -43.30 -26.07 -6.96
C PHE A 629 -43.98 -25.74 -5.62
N TYR A 630 -44.98 -24.86 -5.64
CA TYR A 630 -45.75 -24.50 -4.45
C TYR A 630 -46.44 -25.73 -3.81
N ASN A 631 -47.10 -26.57 -4.62
CA ASN A 631 -47.77 -27.78 -4.13
C ASN A 631 -46.79 -28.83 -3.57
N LYS A 632 -45.53 -28.80 -4.04
CA LYS A 632 -44.44 -29.63 -3.48
C LYS A 632 -43.78 -29.01 -2.25
N GLY A 633 -44.21 -27.83 -1.82
CA GLY A 633 -43.67 -27.13 -0.65
C GLY A 633 -42.38 -26.35 -0.93
N TYR A 634 -42.13 -25.97 -2.18
CA TYR A 634 -40.93 -25.27 -2.60
C TYR A 634 -41.19 -23.92 -3.27
N ALA A 635 -40.18 -23.06 -3.26
CA ALA A 635 -40.09 -21.83 -4.03
C ALA A 635 -38.82 -21.80 -4.87
N LEU A 636 -38.94 -21.30 -6.09
CA LEU A 636 -37.83 -20.92 -6.94
C LEU A 636 -37.47 -19.46 -6.68
N ILE A 637 -36.53 -19.24 -5.76
CA ILE A 637 -36.11 -17.88 -5.37
C ILE A 637 -35.54 -17.08 -6.55
N ASP A 638 -34.91 -17.78 -7.50
CA ASP A 638 -34.42 -17.20 -8.75
C ASP A 638 -35.36 -17.41 -9.95
N PHE A 639 -36.68 -17.40 -9.73
CA PHE A 639 -37.62 -17.52 -10.83
C PHE A 639 -37.73 -16.23 -11.64
N HIS A 640 -37.14 -16.23 -12.83
CA HIS A 640 -37.21 -15.10 -13.76
C HIS A 640 -37.14 -15.54 -15.23
N PRO A 641 -37.53 -14.66 -16.18
CA PRO A 641 -37.55 -15.04 -17.59
C PRO A 641 -36.18 -15.41 -18.19
N GLY A 642 -35.06 -15.11 -17.53
CA GLY A 642 -33.73 -15.56 -17.98
C GLY A 642 -33.61 -17.08 -17.88
N ASN A 643 -34.16 -17.65 -16.81
CA ASN A 643 -34.15 -19.08 -16.50
C ASN A 643 -35.25 -19.88 -17.23
N LEU A 644 -35.99 -19.22 -18.13
CA LEU A 644 -37.00 -19.85 -18.98
C LEU A 644 -36.50 -19.95 -20.42
N LEU A 645 -36.36 -21.17 -20.93
CA LEU A 645 -35.94 -21.45 -22.30
C LEU A 645 -37.16 -21.71 -23.19
N LEU A 646 -37.21 -21.04 -24.35
CA LEU A 646 -38.24 -21.25 -25.37
C LEU A 646 -37.71 -22.23 -26.43
N THR A 647 -38.09 -23.49 -26.32
CA THR A 647 -37.61 -24.58 -27.17
C THR A 647 -38.68 -25.02 -28.18
N SER A 648 -38.30 -25.87 -29.15
CA SER A 648 -39.27 -26.50 -30.06
C SER A 648 -40.25 -27.43 -29.35
N GLU A 649 -39.88 -27.98 -28.19
CA GLU A 649 -40.69 -28.87 -27.36
C GLU A 649 -41.59 -28.12 -26.37
N GLY A 650 -41.49 -26.78 -26.33
CA GLY A 650 -42.22 -25.93 -25.40
C GLY A 650 -41.33 -25.17 -24.44
N LEU A 651 -41.94 -24.66 -23.37
CA LEU A 651 -41.25 -23.93 -22.31
C LEU A 651 -40.44 -24.92 -21.45
N LYS A 652 -39.18 -24.60 -21.18
CA LYS A 652 -38.36 -25.36 -20.23
C LYS A 652 -37.77 -24.41 -19.20
N ILE A 653 -37.65 -24.86 -17.96
CA ILE A 653 -37.03 -24.12 -16.87
C ILE A 653 -35.67 -24.72 -16.51
N ILE A 654 -34.71 -23.84 -16.23
CA ILE A 654 -33.34 -24.20 -15.83
C ILE A 654 -32.92 -23.41 -14.59
N ASP A 655 -31.76 -23.77 -14.04
CA ASP A 655 -31.11 -23.10 -12.92
C ASP A 655 -31.90 -23.13 -11.61
N PHE A 656 -31.70 -24.22 -10.85
CA PHE A 656 -32.42 -24.51 -9.61
C PHE A 656 -31.56 -24.34 -8.35
N GLU A 657 -30.42 -23.65 -8.49
CA GLU A 657 -29.42 -23.51 -7.42
C GLU A 657 -29.99 -22.83 -6.15
N PHE A 658 -31.04 -22.03 -6.29
CA PHE A 658 -31.75 -21.36 -5.19
C PHE A 658 -33.14 -21.95 -4.91
N LEU A 659 -33.35 -23.25 -5.15
CA LEU A 659 -34.54 -23.94 -4.66
C LEU A 659 -34.62 -23.81 -3.13
N TYR A 660 -35.74 -23.28 -2.65
CA TYR A 660 -36.03 -23.09 -1.25
C TYR A 660 -37.20 -23.97 -0.83
N ARG A 661 -37.08 -24.68 0.30
CA ARG A 661 -38.19 -25.40 0.91
C ARG A 661 -38.85 -24.47 1.92
N TYR A 662 -40.17 -24.30 1.84
CA TYR A 662 -40.87 -23.47 2.82
C TYR A 662 -40.82 -24.10 4.21
N ASP A 663 -40.44 -23.31 5.20
CA ASP A 663 -40.69 -23.63 6.61
C ASP A 663 -42.19 -23.55 6.91
N ASN A 664 -42.83 -22.48 6.42
CA ASN A 664 -44.27 -22.26 6.48
C ASN A 664 -44.77 -21.93 5.07
N LEU A 665 -45.51 -22.86 4.46
CA LEU A 665 -46.07 -22.67 3.13
C LEU A 665 -47.11 -21.53 3.19
N PRO A 666 -47.05 -20.52 2.28
CA PRO A 666 -48.08 -19.50 2.20
C PRO A 666 -49.47 -20.11 2.01
N LEU A 667 -50.52 -19.47 2.49
CA LEU A 667 -51.89 -20.01 2.42
C LEU A 667 -52.41 -20.15 0.98
N LYS A 668 -51.87 -19.36 0.06
CA LYS A 668 -52.28 -19.35 -1.36
C LYS A 668 -51.05 -19.36 -2.26
N VAL A 669 -51.15 -20.06 -3.40
CA VAL A 669 -50.13 -20.05 -4.46
C VAL A 669 -49.80 -18.63 -4.95
N THR A 670 -50.80 -17.74 -4.96
CA THR A 670 -50.65 -16.33 -5.34
C THR A 670 -49.81 -15.52 -4.37
N GLU A 671 -49.42 -16.08 -3.24
CA GLU A 671 -48.53 -15.48 -2.23
C GLU A 671 -47.14 -16.13 -2.24
N SER A 672 -46.87 -17.05 -3.18
CA SER A 672 -45.57 -17.69 -3.34
C SER A 672 -44.45 -16.69 -3.63
N PHE A 673 -43.24 -17.02 -3.15
CA PHE A 673 -42.05 -16.20 -3.29
C PHE A 673 -41.57 -16.09 -4.74
N ASP A 674 -41.85 -17.09 -5.57
CA ASP A 674 -41.48 -17.14 -6.98
C ASP A 674 -42.01 -15.92 -7.77
N LEU A 675 -43.27 -15.53 -7.49
CA LEU A 675 -43.95 -14.43 -8.18
C LEU A 675 -43.97 -13.13 -7.36
N ASN A 676 -44.02 -13.21 -6.02
CA ASN A 676 -44.09 -12.01 -5.17
C ASN A 676 -42.76 -11.54 -4.59
N GLY A 677 -41.68 -12.31 -4.78
CA GLY A 677 -40.44 -12.11 -4.06
C GLY A 677 -40.52 -12.66 -2.63
N PHE A 678 -39.37 -12.72 -1.97
CA PHE A 678 -39.19 -13.21 -0.61
C PHE A 678 -39.16 -12.05 0.40
N PRO A 679 -39.36 -12.30 1.72
CA PRO A 679 -39.30 -11.28 2.77
C PRO A 679 -37.98 -10.48 2.84
N GLU A 680 -38.00 -9.28 3.43
CA GLU A 680 -36.77 -8.45 3.56
C GLU A 680 -35.74 -9.09 4.51
N ASP A 681 -36.20 -9.86 5.49
CA ASP A 681 -35.43 -10.63 6.46
C ASP A 681 -35.13 -12.07 6.01
N PHE A 682 -35.28 -12.38 4.72
CA PHE A 682 -35.00 -13.71 4.17
C PHE A 682 -33.54 -14.13 4.43
N THR A 683 -33.37 -15.19 5.24
CA THR A 683 -32.07 -15.65 5.76
C THR A 683 -31.40 -16.73 4.91
N ALA A 684 -32.14 -17.38 4.01
CA ALA A 684 -31.61 -18.43 3.14
C ALA A 684 -30.80 -17.87 1.95
N ASP A 685 -30.16 -18.78 1.19
CA ASP A 685 -29.38 -18.41 0.01
C ASP A 685 -30.24 -17.62 -1.00
N ARG A 686 -29.71 -16.50 -1.49
CA ARG A 686 -30.39 -15.64 -2.48
C ARG A 686 -29.49 -15.26 -3.65
N PRO A 687 -30.05 -15.05 -4.85
CA PRO A 687 -29.30 -14.51 -5.99
C PRO A 687 -28.69 -13.15 -5.67
N TYR A 688 -27.49 -12.89 -6.19
CA TYR A 688 -26.78 -11.64 -5.90
C TYR A 688 -27.39 -10.45 -6.65
N GLY A 689 -27.55 -9.33 -5.93
CA GLY A 689 -28.03 -8.06 -6.51
C GLY A 689 -29.54 -8.02 -6.77
N ILE A 690 -30.30 -8.96 -6.19
CA ILE A 690 -31.74 -9.07 -6.37
C ILE A 690 -32.44 -8.63 -5.11
N PHE A 691 -33.29 -7.61 -5.24
CA PHE A 691 -34.13 -7.13 -4.14
C PHE A 691 -35.52 -7.78 -4.19
N PRO A 692 -36.13 -8.10 -3.03
CA PRO A 692 -37.48 -8.67 -2.92
C PRO A 692 -38.51 -8.12 -3.92
N LYS A 693 -38.66 -6.80 -3.94
CA LYS A 693 -39.70 -6.09 -4.70
C LYS A 693 -39.45 -6.12 -6.22
N GLN A 694 -38.22 -6.34 -6.67
CA GLN A 694 -37.89 -6.37 -8.09
C GLN A 694 -38.52 -7.57 -8.81
N ARG A 695 -38.55 -8.74 -8.17
CA ARG A 695 -39.15 -9.97 -8.73
C ARG A 695 -40.65 -9.80 -8.94
N ARG A 696 -41.35 -9.27 -7.93
CA ARG A 696 -42.78 -8.92 -8.02
C ARG A 696 -43.07 -7.97 -9.17
N ASN A 697 -42.32 -6.87 -9.25
CA ASN A 697 -42.54 -5.86 -10.29
C ASN A 697 -42.25 -6.37 -11.70
N MET A 698 -41.27 -7.27 -11.83
CA MET A 698 -40.95 -7.93 -13.09
C MET A 698 -42.10 -8.84 -13.54
N TRP A 699 -42.55 -9.77 -12.71
CA TRP A 699 -43.64 -10.69 -13.08
C TRP A 699 -44.98 -9.97 -13.26
N LYS A 700 -45.26 -8.93 -12.47
CA LYS A 700 -46.42 -8.05 -12.68
C LYS A 700 -46.50 -7.48 -14.09
N LYS A 701 -45.38 -7.13 -14.71
CA LYS A 701 -45.33 -6.57 -16.07
C LYS A 701 -45.49 -7.63 -17.18
N ILE A 702 -45.42 -8.91 -16.85
CA ILE A 702 -45.46 -10.03 -17.79
C ILE A 702 -46.80 -10.75 -17.70
N LEU A 703 -47.23 -11.08 -16.49
CA LEU A 703 -48.41 -11.90 -16.25
C LEU A 703 -49.70 -11.07 -16.13
N TYR A 704 -49.57 -9.80 -15.71
CA TYR A 704 -50.65 -8.83 -15.65
C TYR A 704 -50.37 -7.72 -16.67
#